data_AF-A0A9E2FM14-F1
#
_entry.id   AF-A0A9E2FM14-F1
#
_cell.length_a   1.000
_cell.length_b   1.000
_cell.length_c   1.000
_cell.angle_alpha   90.00
_cell.angle_beta   90.00
_cell.angle_gamma   90.00
#
_symmetry.space_group_name_H-M   'P 1'
#
loop_
_entity.id
_entity.type
_entity.pdbx_description
1 polymer ?
#
loop_
_entity_poly.entity_id
_entity_poly.type
_entity_poly.pdbx_seq_one_letter_code
_entity_poly.pdbx_strand_id
1 'polypeptide(L)'
;MNTKSIVKWCDQLIVIGIFIMVFAVPLFFDIHLYSTFDLSKVGMMFFITLFLLALWLVKMVSLKDFRSIRTPFDFVVFAFLLSNIASTIFSLNPVMSLFGCYKRYEGLLAITCYIVIYYLTVNFIKTKRQVLGILTSILIVGTISGGYALVQHFGMDPLSWESFNPWRIISFFGNPVFYTVYALMSLLIGFGLYLYIGREKDEVKRYTSKPVIPQKTKKKKKIEVFAAAQPAVSPLLGNTVLTVIACIAILITYWGFALGNTRGCYLGLFGGSFAFFCLIGKKIFIMDKKKLLALGLGLFVLFFYYNIMVKESSVIGRFSGLFVKADVSNLSSVEKATHAQTPIKGVAIAMPWRIFIWRSAIETIKDYPIFGTGPDTMGLVFPKYLQKIFPKDGKGPIEFEDRTHQDFLDHAVARGAIGAFIYIWGIACFLLLVWKFYRHSTLAGRPIVLCLGASVIGYIIQNQVSFSVTPVSCTLAIIAGIIVRSGWIFQQPSTTTPCLSNNSILDKTLNIAFFSGCSFIPQQLSERKGKPKNENVLYVGYILILCGFICVTHLTWRMYVADGYYKMGTVYLGRDNKRAVEEYQKAIDSFPYEVRYRDEINRAYIEQARNAATDEERILWAKKADAGANEILRRTPGYANGYFTLGIANYLLSKTENDGFTQKAINYYKKASEINPFSSDTYNNLGVIYTKQNNLDAALAVFKEAYRMNPAHVASMDNVARIYITKNEPEKALDVLNELQKINPNYQAARIQNMIGYLCWQLGRFDEVVQRCKNALEADPKDISALENLGTVYMKKGMYKEAAMQFQRVLEVEPGNPKAMKMLQAITARR
;
A
#
# COMPACT_ATOMS: atom_id res chain seq x y z
N MET A 1 -27.33 37.17 0.04
CA MET A 1 -26.98 36.91 -1.38
C MET A 1 -28.21 36.44 -2.14
N ASN A 2 -28.46 36.89 -3.38
CA ASN A 2 -29.52 36.35 -4.23
C ASN A 2 -29.19 34.89 -4.64
N THR A 3 -30.18 33.98 -4.65
CA THR A 3 -30.06 32.56 -5.02
C THR A 3 -29.25 32.31 -6.30
N LYS A 4 -29.41 33.17 -7.32
CA LYS A 4 -28.64 33.06 -8.58
C LYS A 4 -27.13 33.28 -8.39
N SER A 5 -26.74 34.16 -7.47
CA SER A 5 -25.33 34.40 -7.13
C SER A 5 -24.74 33.19 -6.41
N ILE A 6 -25.45 32.64 -5.43
CA ILE A 6 -25.03 31.45 -4.68
C ILE A 6 -24.78 30.26 -5.62
N VAL A 7 -25.75 29.96 -6.50
CA VAL A 7 -25.64 28.85 -7.45
C VAL A 7 -24.45 29.02 -8.40
N LYS A 8 -24.19 30.25 -8.87
CA LYS A 8 -23.03 30.55 -9.73
C LYS A 8 -21.71 30.35 -8.99
N TRP A 9 -21.62 30.80 -7.74
CA TRP A 9 -20.45 30.58 -6.89
C TRP A 9 -20.20 29.09 -6.63
N CYS A 10 -21.25 28.32 -6.28
CA CYS A 10 -21.14 26.87 -6.11
C CYS A 10 -20.61 26.19 -7.39
N ASP A 11 -21.14 26.53 -8.57
CA ASP A 11 -20.66 25.97 -9.84
C ASP A 11 -19.17 26.25 -10.08
N GLN A 12 -18.72 27.48 -9.82
CA GLN A 12 -17.32 27.87 -10.00
C GLN A 12 -16.39 27.20 -8.99
N LEU A 13 -16.76 27.20 -7.71
CA LEU A 13 -15.97 26.61 -6.64
C LEU A 13 -15.86 25.09 -6.79
N ILE A 14 -16.92 24.41 -7.24
CA ILE A 14 -16.87 22.96 -7.47
C ILE A 14 -15.89 22.61 -8.58
N VAL A 15 -15.92 23.36 -9.69
CA VAL A 15 -14.95 23.16 -10.79
C VAL A 15 -13.54 23.41 -10.28
N ILE A 16 -13.29 24.52 -9.59
CA ILE A 16 -11.96 24.84 -9.03
C ILE A 16 -11.50 23.74 -8.06
N GLY A 17 -12.38 23.24 -7.20
CA GLY A 17 -12.05 22.17 -6.26
C GLY A 17 -11.69 20.85 -6.94
N ILE A 18 -12.29 20.51 -8.08
CA ILE A 18 -11.87 19.34 -8.88
C ILE A 18 -10.43 19.54 -9.41
N PHE A 19 -10.07 20.74 -9.85
CA PHE A 19 -8.68 21.04 -10.24
C PHE A 19 -7.74 20.92 -9.05
N ILE A 20 -8.09 21.50 -7.90
CA ILE A 20 -7.29 21.40 -6.66
C ILE A 20 -7.10 19.94 -6.28
N MET A 21 -8.13 19.09 -6.38
CA MET A 21 -8.05 17.67 -6.09
C MET A 21 -7.00 16.94 -6.94
N VAL A 22 -6.95 17.22 -8.24
CA VAL A 22 -5.97 16.62 -9.17
C VAL A 22 -4.53 16.95 -8.79
N PHE A 23 -4.28 18.15 -8.24
CA PHE A 23 -2.96 18.57 -7.79
C PHE A 23 -2.63 18.11 -6.37
N ALA A 24 -3.52 18.39 -5.43
CA ALA A 24 -3.25 18.23 -4.02
C ALA A 24 -3.17 16.77 -3.60
N VAL A 25 -4.09 15.91 -4.06
CA VAL A 25 -4.13 14.51 -3.61
C VAL A 25 -2.85 13.74 -4.00
N PRO A 26 -2.28 13.86 -5.21
CA PRO A 26 -1.05 13.14 -5.54
C PRO A 26 0.24 13.75 -4.96
N LEU A 27 0.29 15.07 -4.75
CA LEU A 27 1.51 15.78 -4.35
C LEU A 27 1.62 16.03 -2.84
N PHE A 28 0.53 15.90 -2.08
CA PHE A 28 0.52 16.17 -0.65
C PHE A 28 1.10 14.99 0.16
N PHE A 29 1.92 15.33 1.15
CA PHE A 29 2.47 14.43 2.15
C PHE A 29 2.79 15.22 3.43
N ASP A 30 2.89 14.55 4.57
CA ASP A 30 3.26 15.19 5.85
C ASP A 30 4.29 14.36 6.61
N ILE A 31 5.47 14.95 6.80
CA ILE A 31 6.61 14.34 7.50
C ILE A 31 6.40 14.25 9.03
N HIS A 32 5.41 14.95 9.59
CA HIS A 32 5.07 14.87 11.01
C HIS A 32 4.18 13.66 11.33
N LEU A 33 3.63 12.99 10.31
CA LEU A 33 2.88 11.75 10.45
C LEU A 33 3.79 10.52 10.42
N TYR A 34 3.33 9.43 11.02
CA TYR A 34 3.95 8.12 10.88
C TYR A 34 3.58 7.52 9.51
N SER A 35 2.32 7.67 9.11
CA SER A 35 1.83 7.36 7.77
C SER A 35 1.98 8.58 6.85
N THR A 36 3.23 8.91 6.52
CA THR A 36 3.61 10.13 5.79
C THR A 36 2.84 10.34 4.48
N PHE A 37 2.58 9.25 3.74
CA PHE A 37 2.02 9.30 2.39
C PHE A 37 0.55 8.89 2.31
N ASP A 38 0.11 7.86 3.02
CA ASP A 38 -1.23 7.31 2.80
C ASP A 38 -2.30 8.12 3.51
N LEU A 39 -2.10 8.40 4.82
CA LEU A 39 -3.09 9.12 5.62
C LEU A 39 -3.25 10.57 5.18
N SER A 40 -2.15 11.25 4.84
CA SER A 40 -2.14 12.63 4.36
C SER A 40 -2.97 12.79 3.08
N LYS A 41 -2.83 11.87 2.12
CA LYS A 41 -3.55 11.90 0.85
C LYS A 41 -5.01 11.52 0.99
N VAL A 42 -5.31 10.51 1.81
CA VAL A 42 -6.69 10.12 2.13
C VAL A 42 -7.41 11.26 2.84
N GLY A 43 -6.77 11.90 3.82
CA GLY A 43 -7.29 13.07 4.50
C GLY A 43 -7.58 14.22 3.54
N MET A 44 -6.66 14.53 2.63
CA MET A 44 -6.85 15.57 1.62
C MET A 44 -7.99 15.23 0.64
N MET A 45 -8.06 13.98 0.18
CA MET A 45 -9.16 13.52 -0.68
C MET A 45 -10.51 13.62 0.03
N PHE A 46 -10.62 13.19 1.29
CA PHE A 46 -11.85 13.30 2.07
C PHE A 46 -12.27 14.75 2.23
N PHE A 47 -11.37 15.61 2.71
CA PHE A 47 -11.66 17.02 2.94
C PHE A 47 -12.20 17.72 1.70
N ILE A 48 -11.50 17.59 0.57
CA ILE A 48 -11.92 18.22 -0.70
C ILE A 48 -13.26 17.62 -1.17
N THR A 49 -13.41 16.29 -1.16
CA THR A 49 -14.64 15.64 -1.65
C THR A 49 -15.86 16.08 -0.85
N LEU A 50 -15.75 16.13 0.48
CA LEU A 50 -16.83 16.54 1.37
C LEU A 50 -17.16 18.01 1.21
N PHE A 51 -16.15 18.86 1.03
CA PHE A 51 -16.36 20.28 0.76
C PHE A 51 -17.13 20.49 -0.55
N LEU A 52 -16.73 19.78 -1.61
CA LEU A 52 -17.42 19.87 -2.90
C LEU A 52 -18.83 19.28 -2.85
N LEU A 53 -19.04 18.19 -2.10
CA LEU A 53 -20.36 17.63 -1.86
C LEU A 53 -21.26 18.61 -1.09
N ALA A 54 -20.74 19.27 -0.06
CA ALA A 54 -21.46 20.30 0.69
C ALA A 54 -21.88 21.46 -0.22
N LEU A 55 -20.97 21.96 -1.08
CA LEU A 55 -21.30 22.97 -2.08
C LEU A 55 -22.38 22.50 -3.07
N TRP A 56 -22.33 21.23 -3.48
CA TRP A 56 -23.33 20.67 -4.38
C TRP A 56 -24.71 20.55 -3.70
N LEU A 57 -24.76 20.11 -2.45
CA LEU A 57 -25.98 20.04 -1.66
C LEU A 57 -26.56 21.44 -1.40
N VAL A 58 -25.72 22.44 -1.08
CA VAL A 58 -26.14 23.84 -0.95
C VAL A 58 -26.80 24.31 -2.23
N LYS A 59 -26.23 24.00 -3.40
CA LYS A 59 -26.84 24.29 -4.70
C LYS A 59 -28.18 23.58 -4.88
N MET A 60 -28.29 22.29 -4.58
CA MET A 60 -29.54 21.52 -4.71
C MET A 60 -30.65 22.10 -3.84
N VAL A 61 -30.34 22.41 -2.57
CA VAL A 61 -31.27 23.04 -1.62
C VAL A 61 -31.70 24.43 -2.14
N SER A 62 -30.74 25.24 -2.61
CA SER A 62 -31.01 26.58 -3.16
C SER A 62 -31.94 26.55 -4.39
N LEU A 63 -31.79 25.52 -5.24
CA LEU A 63 -32.61 25.33 -6.44
C LEU A 63 -33.89 24.53 -6.19
N LYS A 64 -34.03 23.88 -5.03
CA LYS A 64 -35.08 22.90 -4.70
C LYS A 64 -35.18 21.77 -5.72
N ASP A 65 -34.03 21.38 -6.24
CA ASP A 65 -33.92 20.35 -7.26
C ASP A 65 -32.77 19.41 -6.91
N PHE A 66 -33.13 18.19 -6.52
CA PHE A 66 -32.21 17.14 -6.11
C PHE A 66 -31.84 16.20 -7.26
N ARG A 67 -32.17 16.56 -8.50
CA ARG A 67 -31.83 15.75 -9.67
C ARG A 67 -30.34 15.84 -9.97
N SER A 68 -29.71 14.68 -10.16
CA SER A 68 -28.38 14.54 -10.77
C SER A 68 -28.54 14.20 -12.26
N ILE A 69 -27.52 14.51 -13.07
CA ILE A 69 -27.44 13.99 -14.45
C ILE A 69 -27.43 12.47 -14.37
N ARG A 70 -28.45 11.84 -14.97
CA ARG A 70 -28.48 10.39 -15.12
C ARG A 70 -27.48 9.96 -16.17
N THR A 71 -26.70 8.95 -15.84
CA THR A 71 -25.73 8.32 -16.75
C THR A 71 -26.12 6.88 -17.02
N PRO A 72 -25.77 6.32 -18.19
CA PRO A 72 -25.94 4.89 -18.42
C PRO A 72 -25.15 4.04 -17.41
N PHE A 73 -24.09 4.59 -16.81
CA PHE A 73 -23.24 3.89 -15.85
C PHE A 73 -23.78 3.89 -14.41
N ASP A 74 -24.88 4.61 -14.13
CA ASP A 74 -25.42 4.78 -12.79
C ASP A 74 -25.77 3.44 -12.13
N PHE A 75 -26.42 2.53 -12.87
CA PHE A 75 -26.80 1.23 -12.31
C PHE A 75 -25.58 0.43 -11.85
N VAL A 76 -24.51 0.42 -12.65
CA VAL A 76 -23.26 -0.26 -12.30
C VAL A 76 -22.64 0.36 -11.05
N VAL A 77 -22.60 1.69 -10.98
CA VAL A 77 -22.05 2.41 -9.82
C VAL A 77 -22.85 2.13 -8.55
N PHE A 78 -24.19 2.14 -8.62
CA PHE A 78 -25.06 1.81 -7.49
C PHE A 78 -24.96 0.35 -7.07
N ALA A 79 -24.91 -0.58 -8.03
CA ALA A 79 -24.69 -2.00 -7.74
C ALA A 79 -23.33 -2.20 -7.05
N PHE A 80 -22.30 -1.49 -7.50
CA PHE A 80 -20.98 -1.54 -6.88
C PHE A 80 -21.01 -0.95 -5.46
N LEU A 81 -21.67 0.18 -5.24
CA LEU A 81 -21.84 0.74 -3.88
C LEU A 81 -22.59 -0.22 -2.96
N LEU A 82 -23.70 -0.80 -3.43
CA LEU A 82 -24.52 -1.72 -2.65
C LEU A 82 -23.75 -2.99 -2.29
N SER A 83 -22.93 -3.52 -3.20
CA SER A 83 -22.08 -4.68 -2.89
C SER A 83 -21.02 -4.35 -1.85
N ASN A 84 -20.45 -3.13 -1.88
CA ASN A 84 -19.52 -2.67 -0.84
C ASN A 84 -20.22 -2.48 0.52
N ILE A 85 -21.43 -1.91 0.55
CA ILE A 85 -22.22 -1.77 1.78
C ILE A 85 -22.54 -3.14 2.37
N ALA A 86 -23.07 -4.05 1.56
CA ALA A 86 -23.40 -5.41 2.00
C ALA A 86 -22.15 -6.14 2.53
N SER A 87 -21.05 -6.07 1.79
CA SER A 87 -19.76 -6.63 2.20
C SER A 87 -19.25 -6.04 3.51
N THR A 88 -19.42 -4.73 3.74
CA THR A 88 -19.03 -4.07 5.00
C THR A 88 -19.89 -4.56 6.18
N ILE A 89 -21.21 -4.67 5.99
CA ILE A 89 -22.15 -5.13 7.03
C ILE A 89 -21.85 -6.57 7.45
N PHE A 90 -21.58 -7.45 6.49
CA PHE A 90 -21.29 -8.87 6.73
C PHE A 90 -19.79 -9.18 6.86
N SER A 91 -18.94 -8.16 6.96
CA SER A 91 -17.50 -8.34 7.07
C SER A 91 -17.07 -8.95 8.40
N LEU A 92 -15.88 -9.53 8.42
CA LEU A 92 -15.24 -10.03 9.64
C LEU A 92 -14.91 -8.91 10.63
N ASN A 93 -14.72 -7.70 10.13
CA ASN A 93 -14.51 -6.51 10.94
C ASN A 93 -15.14 -5.28 10.26
N PRO A 94 -16.40 -4.94 10.63
CA PRO A 94 -17.13 -3.83 10.01
C PRO A 94 -16.46 -2.47 10.17
N VAL A 95 -15.72 -2.25 11.27
CA VAL A 95 -15.01 -0.99 11.52
C VAL A 95 -13.83 -0.85 10.58
N MET A 96 -13.01 -1.90 10.47
CA MET A 96 -11.89 -1.95 9.52
C MET A 96 -12.39 -1.89 8.08
N SER A 97 -13.52 -2.52 7.77
CA SER A 97 -14.11 -2.47 6.43
C SER A 97 -14.69 -1.10 6.06
N LEU A 98 -15.18 -0.35 7.05
CA LEU A 98 -15.68 1.01 6.88
C LEU A 98 -14.55 2.01 6.61
N PHE A 99 -13.50 1.99 7.43
CA PHE A 99 -12.39 2.95 7.38
C PHE A 99 -11.23 2.53 6.47
N GLY A 100 -11.04 1.23 6.28
CA GLY A 100 -9.86 0.62 5.67
C GLY A 100 -8.78 0.26 6.69
N CYS A 101 -7.76 -0.49 6.25
CA CYS A 101 -6.64 -0.85 7.12
C CYS A 101 -5.65 0.32 7.26
N TYR A 102 -4.95 0.38 8.41
CA TYR A 102 -3.92 1.37 8.66
C TYR A 102 -2.83 1.35 7.57
N LYS A 103 -2.42 2.54 7.09
CA LYS A 103 -1.57 2.78 5.89
C LYS A 103 -2.23 2.52 4.52
N ARG A 104 -3.53 2.24 4.45
CA ARG A 104 -4.26 2.20 3.15
C ARG A 104 -5.53 3.04 3.16
N TYR A 105 -6.38 2.82 4.17
CA TYR A 105 -7.67 3.51 4.33
C TYR A 105 -8.58 3.41 3.09
N GLU A 106 -8.61 2.26 2.41
CA GLU A 106 -9.43 2.04 1.21
C GLU A 106 -10.76 1.31 1.52
N GLY A 107 -11.33 1.57 2.70
CA GLY A 107 -12.63 1.06 3.12
C GLY A 107 -13.82 1.70 2.38
N LEU A 108 -15.03 1.38 2.84
CA LEU A 108 -16.29 1.89 2.26
C LEU A 108 -16.34 3.42 2.15
N LEU A 109 -15.75 4.16 3.10
CA LEU A 109 -15.74 5.62 3.08
C LEU A 109 -14.95 6.18 1.89
N ALA A 110 -13.77 5.62 1.60
CA ALA A 110 -12.95 5.98 0.44
C ALA A 110 -13.67 5.67 -0.86
N ILE A 111 -14.28 4.49 -0.96
CA ILE A 111 -15.03 4.06 -2.14
C ILE A 111 -16.22 4.98 -2.40
N THR A 112 -16.94 5.38 -1.35
CA THR A 112 -18.03 6.35 -1.44
C THR A 112 -17.53 7.70 -1.94
N CYS A 113 -16.36 8.15 -1.48
CA CYS A 113 -15.75 9.38 -1.97
C CYS A 113 -15.38 9.30 -3.46
N TYR A 114 -14.80 8.19 -3.93
CA TYR A 114 -14.52 8.00 -5.36
C TYR A 114 -15.80 8.09 -6.21
N ILE A 115 -16.92 7.53 -5.73
CA ILE A 115 -18.22 7.61 -6.40
C ILE A 115 -18.75 9.06 -6.41
N VAL A 116 -18.61 9.79 -5.31
CA VAL A 116 -18.97 11.21 -5.25
C VAL A 116 -18.12 12.04 -6.21
N ILE A 117 -16.81 11.79 -6.28
CA ILE A 117 -15.88 12.45 -7.21
C ILE A 117 -16.29 12.20 -8.66
N TYR A 118 -16.67 10.97 -8.99
CA TYR A 118 -17.23 10.62 -10.30
C TYR A 118 -18.46 11.48 -10.62
N TYR A 119 -19.44 11.56 -9.72
CA TYR A 119 -20.66 12.34 -9.93
C TYR A 119 -20.43 13.85 -9.98
N LEU A 120 -19.52 14.39 -9.16
CA LEU A 120 -19.10 15.78 -9.23
C LEU A 120 -18.50 16.09 -10.61
N THR A 121 -17.66 15.20 -11.12
CA THR A 121 -17.06 15.35 -12.45
C THR A 121 -18.12 15.35 -13.55
N VAL A 122 -19.04 14.38 -13.54
CA VAL A 122 -20.13 14.27 -14.53
C VAL A 122 -21.04 15.51 -14.53
N ASN A 123 -21.37 16.05 -13.36
CA ASN A 123 -22.34 17.15 -13.24
C ASN A 123 -21.73 18.54 -13.53
N PHE A 124 -20.47 18.76 -13.21
CA PHE A 124 -19.88 20.10 -13.21
C PHE A 124 -18.86 20.35 -14.33
N ILE A 125 -18.26 19.31 -14.90
CA ILE A 125 -17.43 19.46 -16.10
C ILE A 125 -18.35 19.53 -17.32
N LYS A 126 -18.36 20.68 -18.00
CA LYS A 126 -19.34 20.96 -19.07
C LYS A 126 -18.70 21.35 -20.40
N THR A 127 -17.47 21.87 -20.36
CA THR A 127 -16.83 22.49 -21.52
C THR A 127 -15.56 21.75 -21.95
N LYS A 128 -15.20 21.86 -23.24
CA LYS A 128 -13.93 21.36 -23.77
C LYS A 128 -12.73 21.91 -22.98
N ARG A 129 -12.75 23.21 -22.65
CA ARG A 129 -11.68 23.88 -21.89
C ARG A 129 -11.46 23.25 -20.51
N GLN A 130 -12.53 22.91 -19.79
CA GLN A 130 -12.41 22.25 -18.49
C GLN A 130 -11.82 20.84 -18.62
N VAL A 131 -12.28 20.05 -19.60
CA VAL A 131 -11.73 18.71 -19.86
C VAL A 131 -10.23 18.81 -20.14
N LEU A 132 -9.84 19.63 -21.12
CA LEU A 132 -8.44 19.80 -21.48
C LEU A 132 -7.60 20.31 -20.30
N GLY A 133 -8.13 21.26 -19.52
CA GLY A 133 -7.45 21.75 -18.32
C GLY A 133 -7.17 20.67 -17.29
N ILE A 134 -8.13 19.78 -17.02
CA ILE A 134 -7.93 18.66 -16.08
C ILE A 134 -6.87 17.69 -16.61
N LEU A 135 -6.93 17.34 -17.90
CA LEU A 135 -5.95 16.44 -18.51
C LEU A 135 -4.54 17.04 -18.48
N THR A 136 -4.42 18.34 -18.75
CA THR A 136 -3.15 19.06 -18.62
C THR A 136 -2.68 19.09 -17.17
N SER A 137 -3.59 19.22 -16.20
CA SER A 137 -3.24 19.19 -14.77
C SER A 137 -2.67 17.83 -14.35
N ILE A 138 -3.28 16.73 -14.81
CA ILE A 138 -2.74 15.36 -14.59
C ILE A 138 -1.34 15.24 -15.18
N LEU A 139 -1.11 15.76 -16.39
CA LEU A 139 0.21 15.75 -17.01
C LEU A 139 1.23 16.56 -16.20
N ILE A 140 0.87 17.77 -15.74
CA ILE A 140 1.75 18.61 -14.93
C ILE A 140 2.14 17.89 -13.64
N VAL A 141 1.19 17.27 -12.94
CA VAL A 141 1.46 16.50 -11.71
C VAL A 141 2.39 15.32 -12.00
N GLY A 142 2.18 14.62 -13.12
CA GLY A 142 3.08 13.56 -13.58
C GLY A 142 4.50 14.07 -13.85
N THR A 143 4.62 15.27 -14.43
CA THR A 143 5.91 15.92 -14.71
C THR A 143 6.60 16.40 -13.44
N ILE A 144 5.89 17.04 -12.51
CA ILE A 144 6.45 17.44 -11.20
C ILE A 144 6.97 16.21 -10.46
N SER A 145 6.16 15.15 -10.42
CA SER A 145 6.55 13.90 -9.77
C SER A 145 7.73 13.23 -10.45
N GLY A 146 7.77 13.21 -11.79
CA GLY A 146 8.92 12.69 -12.55
C GLY A 146 10.18 13.52 -12.44
N GLY A 147 10.05 14.84 -12.30
CA GLY A 147 11.17 15.73 -11.99
C GLY A 147 11.77 15.44 -10.62
N TYR A 148 10.92 15.29 -9.60
CA TYR A 148 11.37 14.92 -8.26
C TYR A 148 11.96 13.50 -8.23
N ALA A 149 11.39 12.56 -9.00
CA ALA A 149 11.94 11.22 -9.19
C ALA A 149 13.41 11.25 -9.66
N LEU A 150 13.74 12.16 -10.58
CA LEU A 150 15.12 12.36 -11.05
C LEU A 150 16.02 12.89 -9.94
N VAL A 151 15.55 13.88 -9.16
CA VAL A 151 16.30 14.42 -8.01
C VAL A 151 16.64 13.30 -7.01
N GLN A 152 15.65 12.45 -6.67
CA GLN A 152 15.84 11.30 -5.80
C GLN A 152 16.85 10.29 -6.37
N HIS A 153 16.77 10.01 -7.67
CA HIS A 153 17.69 9.07 -8.33
C HIS A 153 19.16 9.46 -8.19
N PHE A 154 19.44 10.76 -8.30
CA PHE A 154 20.80 11.30 -8.20
C PHE A 154 21.26 11.52 -6.74
N GLY A 155 20.52 11.02 -5.75
CA GLY A 155 20.89 11.15 -4.33
C GLY A 155 20.75 12.58 -3.79
N MET A 156 20.06 13.47 -4.51
CA MET A 156 19.84 14.86 -4.11
C MET A 156 18.52 15.05 -3.35
N ASP A 157 18.00 14.00 -2.71
CA ASP A 157 16.75 14.09 -1.97
C ASP A 157 16.95 14.90 -0.67
N PRO A 158 16.30 16.07 -0.52
CA PRO A 158 16.41 16.86 0.72
C PRO A 158 15.70 16.22 1.91
N LEU A 159 14.88 15.18 1.70
CA LEU A 159 14.08 14.54 2.75
C LEU A 159 14.64 13.16 3.09
N SER A 160 14.82 12.91 4.40
CA SER A 160 15.14 11.58 4.93
C SER A 160 13.86 10.85 5.26
N TRP A 161 13.61 9.75 4.56
CA TRP A 161 12.37 9.01 4.73
C TRP A 161 12.57 7.78 5.63
N GLU A 162 11.81 7.67 6.73
CA GLU A 162 12.01 6.63 7.76
C GLU A 162 11.65 5.19 7.32
N SER A 163 10.78 5.01 6.34
CA SER A 163 10.21 3.69 5.99
C SER A 163 10.69 3.10 4.66
N PHE A 164 11.89 3.44 4.17
CA PHE A 164 12.18 3.25 2.74
C PHE A 164 13.42 2.46 2.40
N ASN A 165 13.26 1.71 1.32
CA ASN A 165 14.29 0.92 0.68
C ASN A 165 15.15 1.87 -0.17
N PRO A 166 16.42 2.12 0.18
CA PRO A 166 17.22 3.22 -0.38
C PRO A 166 17.49 3.11 -1.89
N TRP A 167 17.21 1.93 -2.48
CA TRP A 167 17.56 1.61 -3.87
C TRP A 167 16.49 1.96 -4.92
N ARG A 168 15.29 2.43 -4.54
CA ARG A 168 14.18 2.70 -5.49
C ARG A 168 13.52 4.04 -5.27
N ILE A 169 13.22 4.71 -6.38
CA ILE A 169 12.61 6.04 -6.39
C ILE A 169 11.12 5.95 -6.10
N ILE A 170 10.69 6.61 -5.03
CA ILE A 170 9.32 6.55 -4.50
C ILE A 170 8.44 7.68 -5.04
N SER A 171 9.04 8.79 -5.49
CA SER A 171 8.36 10.06 -5.78
C SER A 171 7.44 10.50 -4.61
N PHE A 172 6.58 11.51 -4.82
CA PHE A 172 5.54 11.92 -3.87
C PHE A 172 4.54 10.81 -3.50
N PHE A 173 4.66 9.61 -4.09
CA PHE A 173 3.72 8.52 -3.94
C PHE A 173 4.10 7.55 -2.81
N GLY A 174 5.30 7.66 -2.23
CA GLY A 174 5.76 6.77 -1.15
C GLY A 174 6.06 5.34 -1.60
N ASN A 175 5.76 4.98 -2.85
CA ASN A 175 6.10 3.68 -3.42
C ASN A 175 6.37 3.84 -4.91
N PRO A 176 7.47 3.25 -5.44
CA PRO A 176 7.77 3.29 -6.87
C PRO A 176 6.62 2.79 -7.74
N VAL A 177 5.90 1.76 -7.27
CA VAL A 177 4.76 1.18 -8.00
C VAL A 177 3.65 2.19 -8.17
N PHE A 178 3.21 2.84 -7.09
CA PHE A 178 2.12 3.80 -7.13
C PHE A 178 2.43 5.00 -8.03
N TYR A 179 3.66 5.50 -7.96
CA TYR A 179 4.12 6.55 -8.86
C TYR A 179 4.09 6.09 -10.32
N THR A 180 4.65 4.92 -10.64
CA THR A 180 4.69 4.42 -12.02
C THR A 180 3.30 4.16 -12.61
N VAL A 181 2.32 3.75 -11.79
CA VAL A 181 0.92 3.64 -12.22
C VAL A 181 0.34 5.01 -12.59
N TYR A 182 0.57 6.03 -11.76
CA TYR A 182 0.13 7.39 -12.06
C TYR A 182 0.81 7.95 -13.31
N ALA A 183 2.13 7.77 -13.43
CA ALA A 183 2.92 8.21 -14.56
C ALA A 183 2.49 7.54 -15.86
N LEU A 184 2.15 6.24 -15.84
CA LEU A 184 1.56 5.53 -16.98
C LEU A 184 0.30 6.22 -17.50
N MET A 185 -0.63 6.56 -16.61
CA MET A 185 -1.88 7.23 -17.00
C MET A 185 -1.58 8.64 -17.54
N SER A 186 -0.68 9.37 -16.88
CA SER A 186 -0.22 10.68 -17.31
C SER A 186 0.43 10.67 -18.70
N LEU A 187 1.22 9.64 -19.03
CA LEU A 187 1.90 9.51 -20.33
C LEU A 187 0.90 9.30 -21.47
N LEU A 188 -0.07 8.39 -21.27
CA LEU A 188 -1.12 8.12 -22.25
C LEU A 188 -1.98 9.37 -22.48
N ILE A 189 -2.36 10.07 -21.41
CA ILE A 189 -3.08 11.35 -21.49
C ILE A 189 -2.26 12.41 -22.24
N GLY A 190 -0.97 12.54 -21.93
CA GLY A 190 -0.07 13.49 -22.59
C GLY A 190 0.01 13.25 -24.11
N PHE A 191 0.10 11.99 -24.53
CA PHE A 191 0.08 11.64 -25.95
C PHE A 191 -1.26 11.99 -26.63
N GLY A 192 -2.39 11.73 -25.96
CA GLY A 192 -3.71 12.12 -26.46
C GLY A 192 -3.88 13.64 -26.61
N LEU A 193 -3.39 14.41 -25.64
CA LEU A 193 -3.37 15.87 -25.69
C LEU A 193 -2.52 16.39 -26.87
N TYR A 194 -1.34 15.81 -27.08
CA TYR A 194 -0.47 16.17 -28.20
C TYR A 194 -1.18 15.99 -29.55
N LEU A 195 -1.86 14.86 -29.75
CA LEU A 195 -2.61 14.58 -30.98
C LEU A 195 -3.85 15.47 -31.14
N TYR A 196 -4.53 15.80 -30.04
CA TYR A 196 -5.66 16.74 -30.05
C TYR A 196 -5.25 18.11 -30.61
N ILE A 197 -4.13 18.67 -30.12
CA ILE A 197 -3.63 20.00 -30.51
C ILE A 197 -3.37 20.08 -32.03
N GLY A 198 -2.81 19.03 -32.62
CA GLY A 198 -2.55 18.99 -34.06
C GLY A 198 -3.84 18.99 -34.90
N ARG A 199 -4.90 18.34 -34.42
CA ARG A 199 -6.15 18.14 -35.16
C ARG A 199 -7.16 19.25 -35.02
N GLU A 200 -7.20 19.93 -33.89
CA GLU A 200 -8.05 21.12 -33.72
C GLU A 200 -7.71 22.18 -34.77
N LYS A 201 -6.41 22.36 -35.10
CA LYS A 201 -5.95 23.24 -36.17
C LYS A 201 -6.49 22.83 -37.55
N ASP A 202 -6.47 21.54 -37.87
CA ASP A 202 -6.99 21.02 -39.14
C ASP A 202 -8.51 21.16 -39.26
N GLU A 203 -9.24 20.90 -38.17
CA GLU A 203 -10.70 21.08 -38.12
C GLU A 203 -11.07 22.55 -38.30
N VAL A 204 -10.47 23.48 -37.56
CA VAL A 204 -10.72 24.93 -37.69
C VAL A 204 -10.44 25.39 -39.13
N LYS A 205 -9.32 24.98 -39.73
CA LYS A 205 -8.99 25.30 -41.13
C LYS A 205 -10.05 24.80 -42.11
N ARG A 206 -10.55 23.56 -41.95
CA ARG A 206 -11.61 22.99 -42.80
C ARG A 206 -12.94 23.72 -42.67
N TYR A 207 -13.29 24.22 -41.47
CA TYR A 207 -14.50 24.99 -41.26
C TYR A 207 -14.40 26.41 -41.83
N THR A 208 -13.22 27.04 -41.75
CA THR A 208 -12.98 28.35 -42.37
C THR A 208 -12.83 28.30 -43.89
N SER A 209 -12.48 27.14 -44.46
CA SER A 209 -12.23 26.97 -45.91
C SER A 209 -13.42 26.43 -46.71
N LYS A 210 -14.57 26.13 -46.09
CA LYS A 210 -15.77 25.73 -46.83
C LYS A 210 -16.44 26.98 -47.43
N PRO A 211 -16.64 27.07 -48.75
CA PRO A 211 -17.42 28.16 -49.33
C PRO A 211 -18.86 28.07 -48.81
N VAL A 212 -19.39 29.21 -48.37
CA VAL A 212 -20.82 29.35 -48.06
C VAL A 212 -21.57 29.15 -49.37
N ILE A 213 -22.14 27.97 -49.58
CA ILE A 213 -23.08 27.75 -50.69
C ILE A 213 -24.33 28.57 -50.35
N PRO A 214 -24.71 29.57 -51.17
CA PRO A 214 -25.92 30.32 -50.91
C PRO A 214 -27.11 29.37 -51.11
N GLN A 215 -27.76 28.98 -50.02
CA GLN A 215 -29.06 28.32 -50.11
C GLN A 215 -30.07 29.33 -50.67
N LYS A 216 -30.44 29.16 -51.95
CA LYS A 216 -31.62 29.79 -52.53
C LYS A 216 -32.86 29.29 -51.78
N THR A 217 -33.33 30.05 -50.80
CA THR A 217 -34.66 29.86 -50.21
C THR A 217 -35.58 30.98 -50.65
N LYS A 218 -36.61 30.64 -51.43
CA LYS A 218 -37.77 31.49 -51.68
C LYS A 218 -38.60 31.54 -50.38
N LYS A 219 -38.38 32.58 -49.57
CA LYS A 219 -39.37 33.37 -48.80
C LYS A 219 -38.65 34.07 -47.66
N LYS A 220 -38.67 35.40 -47.70
CA LYS A 220 -38.19 36.29 -46.63
C LYS A 220 -38.96 36.01 -45.33
N LYS A 221 -38.34 35.28 -44.40
CA LYS A 221 -38.47 35.53 -42.96
C LYS A 221 -37.05 35.60 -42.41
N LYS A 222 -36.69 36.76 -41.85
CA LYS A 222 -35.42 36.98 -41.15
C LYS A 222 -35.25 35.90 -40.08
N ILE A 223 -34.41 34.93 -40.35
CA ILE A 223 -33.76 34.13 -39.31
C ILE A 223 -32.49 34.91 -39.02
N GLU A 224 -32.43 35.57 -37.86
CA GLU A 224 -31.16 35.98 -37.28
C GLU A 224 -30.37 34.71 -36.99
N VAL A 225 -29.54 34.33 -37.95
CA VAL A 225 -28.49 33.34 -37.75
C VAL A 225 -27.57 33.96 -36.70
N PHE A 226 -27.62 33.41 -35.48
CA PHE A 226 -26.65 33.69 -34.43
C PHE A 226 -25.26 33.72 -35.07
N ALA A 227 -24.66 34.90 -35.10
CA ALA A 227 -23.27 35.08 -35.48
C ALA A 227 -22.47 34.02 -34.71
N ALA A 228 -21.79 33.15 -35.46
CA ALA A 228 -20.95 32.10 -34.91
C ALA A 228 -20.04 32.75 -33.87
N ALA A 229 -20.19 32.33 -32.61
CA ALA A 229 -19.27 32.69 -31.55
C ALA A 229 -17.87 32.40 -32.10
N GLN A 230 -17.02 33.43 -32.14
CA GLN A 230 -15.62 33.28 -32.52
C GLN A 230 -15.08 32.05 -31.78
N PRO A 231 -14.42 31.10 -32.47
CA PRO A 231 -13.90 29.93 -31.81
C PRO A 231 -12.94 30.44 -30.73
N ALA A 232 -13.30 30.22 -29.46
CA ALA A 232 -12.42 30.52 -28.34
C ALA A 232 -11.20 29.63 -28.49
N VAL A 233 -10.19 30.18 -29.17
CA VAL A 233 -8.88 29.61 -29.37
C VAL A 233 -8.37 29.27 -27.96
N SER A 234 -8.22 27.97 -27.66
CA SER A 234 -7.62 27.56 -26.38
C SER A 234 -6.29 28.30 -26.20
N PRO A 235 -5.89 28.69 -24.98
CA PRO A 235 -4.62 29.38 -24.76
C PRO A 235 -3.39 28.54 -25.16
N LEU A 236 -3.62 27.28 -25.58
CA LEU A 236 -2.63 26.38 -26.16
C LEU A 236 -2.39 26.56 -27.67
N LEU A 237 -3.20 27.34 -28.36
CA LEU A 237 -3.16 27.48 -29.82
C LEU A 237 -2.12 28.50 -30.28
N GLY A 238 -1.31 28.08 -31.25
CA GLY A 238 -0.42 28.93 -32.04
C GLY A 238 1.06 28.81 -31.69
N ASN A 239 1.39 28.36 -30.49
CA ASN A 239 2.74 28.52 -29.95
C ASN A 239 3.56 27.22 -30.03
N THR A 240 4.52 27.16 -30.95
CA THR A 240 5.54 26.09 -31.04
C THR A 240 6.19 25.81 -29.68
N VAL A 241 6.39 26.87 -28.90
CA VAL A 241 6.93 26.82 -27.53
C VAL A 241 6.11 25.89 -26.64
N LEU A 242 4.79 25.94 -26.72
CA LEU A 242 3.93 25.16 -25.82
C LEU A 242 3.84 23.68 -26.21
N THR A 243 3.99 23.38 -27.50
CA THR A 243 4.18 22.00 -27.97
C THR A 243 5.53 21.46 -27.50
N VAL A 244 6.59 22.26 -27.53
CA VAL A 244 7.91 21.90 -27.00
C VAL A 244 7.83 21.65 -25.49
N ILE A 245 7.17 22.53 -24.72
CA ILE A 245 6.94 22.36 -23.28
C ILE A 245 6.18 21.06 -23.01
N ALA A 246 5.12 20.75 -23.76
CA ALA A 246 4.38 19.50 -23.60
C ALA A 246 5.24 18.25 -23.90
N CYS A 247 6.11 18.31 -24.91
CA CYS A 247 7.05 17.23 -25.19
C CYS A 247 8.08 17.04 -24.06
N ILE A 248 8.63 18.13 -23.54
CA ILE A 248 9.55 18.10 -22.39
C ILE A 248 8.84 17.52 -21.16
N ALA A 249 7.60 17.93 -20.90
CA ALA A 249 6.78 17.40 -19.81
C ALA A 249 6.58 15.88 -19.93
N ILE A 250 6.22 15.38 -21.12
CA ILE A 250 6.08 13.94 -21.39
C ILE A 250 7.41 13.21 -21.19
N LEU A 251 8.53 13.78 -21.64
CA LEU A 251 9.86 13.17 -21.48
C LEU A 251 10.28 13.07 -20.01
N ILE A 252 10.09 14.12 -19.21
CA ILE A 252 10.37 14.12 -17.78
C ILE A 252 9.52 13.06 -17.07
N THR A 253 8.21 13.01 -17.36
CA THR A 253 7.30 11.99 -16.80
C THR A 253 7.74 10.59 -17.21
N TYR A 254 8.21 10.40 -18.45
CA TYR A 254 8.68 9.11 -18.95
C TYR A 254 9.98 8.67 -18.25
N TRP A 255 10.91 9.58 -18.02
CA TRP A 255 12.15 9.26 -17.30
C TRP A 255 11.88 8.86 -15.87
N GLY A 256 11.05 9.61 -15.14
CA GLY A 256 10.64 9.17 -13.82
C GLY A 256 9.97 7.80 -13.86
N PHE A 257 9.03 7.57 -14.79
CA PHE A 257 8.41 6.26 -15.00
C PHE A 257 9.44 5.13 -15.21
N ALA A 258 10.45 5.36 -16.04
CA ALA A 258 11.47 4.35 -16.35
C ALA A 258 12.31 3.97 -15.12
N LEU A 259 12.57 4.96 -14.27
CA LEU A 259 13.34 4.84 -13.04
C LEU A 259 12.59 4.11 -11.91
N GLY A 260 11.25 4.09 -11.92
CA GLY A 260 10.46 3.36 -10.91
C GLY A 260 10.66 1.83 -10.94
N ASN A 261 11.19 1.27 -12.05
CA ASN A 261 11.62 -0.13 -12.15
C ASN A 261 10.53 -1.19 -11.89
N THR A 262 9.32 -1.00 -12.44
CA THR A 262 8.15 -1.87 -12.17
C THR A 262 7.65 -2.59 -13.42
N ARG A 263 7.86 -3.91 -13.48
CA ARG A 263 7.51 -4.75 -14.65
C ARG A 263 6.06 -4.64 -15.08
N GLY A 264 5.13 -4.72 -14.13
CA GLY A 264 3.69 -4.65 -14.44
C GLY A 264 3.30 -3.33 -15.09
N CYS A 265 3.95 -2.22 -14.73
CA CYS A 265 3.60 -0.91 -15.27
C CYS A 265 4.03 -0.80 -16.73
N TYR A 266 5.12 -1.47 -17.14
CA TYR A 266 5.45 -1.59 -18.56
C TYR A 266 4.42 -2.42 -19.32
N LEU A 267 3.91 -3.52 -18.73
CA LEU A 267 2.84 -4.30 -19.33
C LEU A 267 1.56 -3.46 -19.49
N GLY A 268 1.21 -2.69 -18.47
CA GLY A 268 0.10 -1.74 -18.53
C GLY A 268 0.30 -0.68 -19.60
N LEU A 269 1.48 -0.06 -19.68
CA LEU A 269 1.79 0.98 -20.67
C LEU A 269 1.73 0.39 -22.09
N PHE A 270 2.28 -0.81 -22.29
CA PHE A 270 2.22 -1.52 -23.57
C PHE A 270 0.78 -1.87 -23.96
N GLY A 271 0.01 -2.46 -23.04
CA GLY A 271 -1.38 -2.85 -23.30
C GLY A 271 -2.30 -1.66 -23.57
N GLY A 272 -2.17 -0.59 -22.78
CA GLY A 272 -2.88 0.67 -23.01
C GLY A 272 -2.50 1.33 -24.34
N SER A 273 -1.20 1.41 -24.64
CA SER A 273 -0.70 1.94 -25.91
C SER A 273 -1.17 1.11 -27.10
N PHE A 274 -1.13 -0.22 -27.00
CA PHE A 274 -1.63 -1.12 -28.05
C PHE A 274 -3.11 -0.87 -28.34
N ALA A 275 -3.95 -0.82 -27.30
CA ALA A 275 -5.37 -0.47 -27.45
C ALA A 275 -5.57 0.90 -28.12
N PHE A 276 -4.76 1.89 -27.74
CA PHE A 276 -4.79 3.22 -28.35
C PHE A 276 -4.45 3.18 -29.86
N PHE A 277 -3.33 2.55 -30.22
CA PHE A 277 -2.81 2.53 -31.59
C PHE A 277 -3.65 1.67 -32.53
N CYS A 278 -4.22 0.56 -32.05
CA CYS A 278 -5.13 -0.26 -32.85
C CYS A 278 -6.42 0.50 -33.21
N LEU A 279 -6.92 1.34 -32.31
CA LEU A 279 -8.24 1.97 -32.47
C LEU A 279 -8.21 3.37 -33.08
N ILE A 280 -7.07 4.09 -33.02
CA ILE A 280 -6.98 5.46 -33.51
C ILE A 280 -7.12 5.58 -35.04
N GLY A 281 -6.80 4.52 -35.80
CA GLY A 281 -7.04 4.42 -37.24
C GLY A 281 -6.17 5.32 -38.13
N LYS A 282 -5.95 4.91 -39.39
CA LYS A 282 -5.01 5.58 -40.33
C LYS A 282 -5.32 7.06 -40.61
N LYS A 283 -6.60 7.47 -40.58
CA LYS A 283 -7.00 8.86 -40.87
C LYS A 283 -6.58 9.85 -39.77
N ILE A 284 -6.37 9.40 -38.53
CA ILE A 284 -5.94 10.24 -37.41
C ILE A 284 -4.42 10.45 -37.40
N PHE A 285 -3.64 9.58 -38.05
CA PHE A 285 -2.19 9.73 -38.22
C PHE A 285 -1.74 10.70 -39.32
N ILE A 286 -2.66 11.27 -40.09
CA ILE A 286 -2.38 12.33 -41.09
C ILE A 286 -2.09 13.68 -40.39
N MET A 287 -1.19 13.70 -39.42
CA MET A 287 -0.33 14.87 -39.13
C MET A 287 0.94 14.70 -39.96
N ASP A 288 1.68 15.79 -40.15
CA ASP A 288 2.94 15.82 -40.91
C ASP A 288 3.82 14.61 -40.55
N LYS A 289 3.88 13.62 -41.46
CA LYS A 289 4.47 12.30 -41.22
C LYS A 289 5.87 12.41 -40.62
N LYS A 290 6.60 13.46 -41.00
CA LYS A 290 7.96 13.76 -40.52
C LYS A 290 8.04 14.04 -39.02
N LYS A 291 7.08 14.76 -38.43
CA LYS A 291 7.10 15.11 -36.99
C LYS A 291 6.70 13.93 -36.11
N LEU A 292 5.76 13.11 -36.57
CA LEU A 292 5.34 11.91 -35.86
C LEU A 292 6.40 10.81 -35.98
N LEU A 293 7.05 10.70 -37.14
CA LEU A 293 8.20 9.81 -37.32
C LEU A 293 9.38 10.29 -36.47
N ALA A 294 9.67 11.59 -36.38
CA ALA A 294 10.75 12.13 -35.53
C ALA A 294 10.48 11.94 -34.03
N LEU A 295 9.23 12.15 -33.56
CA LEU A 295 8.84 11.87 -32.18
C LEU A 295 8.90 10.36 -31.88
N GLY A 296 8.37 9.54 -32.79
CA GLY A 296 8.40 8.09 -32.69
C GLY A 296 9.81 7.53 -32.71
N LEU A 297 10.67 8.02 -33.61
CA LEU A 297 12.08 7.66 -33.71
C LEU A 297 12.87 8.18 -32.51
N GLY A 298 12.60 9.39 -32.02
CA GLY A 298 13.23 9.95 -30.82
C GLY A 298 12.88 9.16 -29.57
N LEU A 299 11.59 8.85 -29.36
CA LEU A 299 11.13 7.98 -28.27
C LEU A 299 11.66 6.55 -28.43
N PHE A 300 11.77 6.04 -29.66
CA PHE A 300 12.31 4.72 -29.96
C PHE A 300 13.82 4.65 -29.68
N VAL A 301 14.60 5.65 -30.11
CA VAL A 301 16.04 5.76 -29.84
C VAL A 301 16.30 5.95 -28.36
N LEU A 302 15.52 6.80 -27.66
CA LEU A 302 15.60 6.96 -26.21
C LEU A 302 15.24 5.66 -25.47
N PHE A 303 14.17 4.97 -25.90
CA PHE A 303 13.80 3.66 -25.37
C PHE A 303 14.92 2.65 -25.57
N PHE A 304 15.47 2.52 -26.78
CA PHE A 304 16.54 1.56 -27.09
C PHE A 304 17.86 1.89 -26.38
N TYR A 305 18.27 3.17 -26.39
CA TYR A 305 19.46 3.64 -25.69
C TYR A 305 19.39 3.31 -24.20
N TYR A 306 18.27 3.58 -23.53
CA TYR A 306 18.12 3.32 -22.10
C TYR A 306 17.95 1.83 -21.78
N ASN A 307 17.36 1.05 -22.70
CA ASN A 307 17.22 -0.40 -22.56
C ASN A 307 18.52 -1.17 -22.80
N ILE A 308 19.46 -0.60 -23.56
CA ILE A 308 20.74 -1.24 -23.89
C ILE A 308 21.88 -0.70 -23.03
N MET A 309 21.99 0.62 -22.86
CA MET A 309 23.15 1.26 -22.22
C MET A 309 23.06 1.30 -20.70
N VAL A 310 21.85 1.35 -20.13
CA VAL A 310 21.65 1.39 -18.68
C VAL A 310 21.10 0.03 -18.22
N LYS A 311 22.02 -0.85 -17.79
CA LYS A 311 21.72 -2.25 -17.41
C LYS A 311 20.60 -2.35 -16.37
N GLU A 312 20.55 -1.43 -15.40
CA GLU A 312 19.56 -1.41 -14.32
C GLU A 312 18.15 -1.03 -14.79
N SER A 313 18.03 -0.33 -15.92
CA SER A 313 16.76 0.12 -16.49
C SER A 313 16.24 -0.71 -17.67
N SER A 314 17.00 -1.71 -18.11
CA SER A 314 16.64 -2.56 -19.25
C SER A 314 15.36 -3.34 -18.99
N VAL A 315 14.30 -3.07 -19.76
CA VAL A 315 13.07 -3.87 -19.80
C VAL A 315 13.40 -5.31 -20.20
N ILE A 316 14.27 -5.52 -21.19
CA ILE A 316 14.69 -6.86 -21.62
C ILE A 316 15.44 -7.56 -20.49
N GLY A 317 16.44 -6.91 -19.88
CA GLY A 317 17.16 -7.43 -18.71
C GLY A 317 16.24 -7.77 -17.53
N ARG A 318 15.18 -6.98 -17.32
CA ARG A 318 14.19 -7.19 -16.25
C ARG A 318 13.31 -8.41 -16.50
N PHE A 319 12.94 -8.71 -17.74
CA PHE A 319 12.18 -9.91 -18.08
C PHE A 319 13.09 -11.14 -18.24
N SER A 320 14.32 -10.99 -18.73
CA SER A 320 15.28 -12.08 -18.89
C SER A 320 15.92 -12.51 -17.56
N GLY A 321 16.02 -11.61 -16.58
CA GLY A 321 16.49 -11.91 -15.22
C GLY A 321 15.62 -12.91 -14.44
N LEU A 322 14.44 -13.28 -14.95
CA LEU A 322 13.65 -14.41 -14.45
C LEU A 322 14.31 -15.77 -14.72
N PHE A 323 15.20 -15.82 -15.72
CA PHE A 323 15.85 -17.06 -16.18
C PHE A 323 17.34 -17.14 -15.78
N VAL A 324 17.89 -16.06 -15.20
CA VAL A 324 19.29 -16.01 -14.73
C VAL A 324 19.29 -16.24 -13.22
N LYS A 325 19.92 -17.33 -12.75
CA LYS A 325 20.20 -17.51 -11.32
C LYS A 325 21.06 -16.33 -10.85
N ALA A 326 20.57 -15.55 -9.89
CA ALA A 326 21.36 -14.49 -9.29
C ALA A 326 22.61 -15.10 -8.64
N ASP A 327 23.80 -14.64 -9.05
CA ASP A 327 25.05 -15.05 -8.42
C ASP A 327 25.22 -14.25 -7.12
N VAL A 328 24.83 -14.87 -6.01
CA VAL A 328 24.77 -14.27 -4.67
C VAL A 328 26.17 -14.12 -4.04
N SER A 329 27.21 -14.64 -4.70
CA SER A 329 28.58 -14.70 -4.18
C SER A 329 29.20 -13.31 -3.93
N ASN A 330 28.90 -12.35 -4.80
CA ASN A 330 29.50 -11.01 -4.81
C ASN A 330 28.74 -9.93 -4.00
N LEU A 331 27.63 -10.29 -3.34
CA LEU A 331 26.87 -9.35 -2.51
C LEU A 331 27.61 -9.10 -1.17
N SER A 332 27.57 -7.88 -0.67
CA SER A 332 28.06 -7.51 0.67
C SER A 332 27.31 -8.29 1.77
N SER A 333 27.84 -8.33 2.99
CA SER A 333 27.18 -9.02 4.12
C SER A 333 25.78 -8.45 4.43
N VAL A 334 25.60 -7.14 4.28
CA VAL A 334 24.31 -6.47 4.42
C VAL A 334 23.37 -6.81 3.27
N GLU A 335 23.85 -6.79 2.02
CA GLU A 335 23.05 -7.18 0.84
C GLU A 335 22.70 -8.67 0.84
N LYS A 336 23.57 -9.54 1.38
CA LYS A 336 23.28 -10.95 1.64
C LYS A 336 22.21 -11.10 2.72
N ALA A 337 22.15 -10.20 3.71
CA ALA A 337 21.10 -10.19 4.72
C ALA A 337 19.76 -9.68 4.16
N THR A 338 19.76 -8.63 3.32
CA THR A 338 18.56 -8.17 2.60
C THR A 338 18.12 -9.11 1.48
N HIS A 339 19.03 -9.79 0.79
CA HIS A 339 18.68 -10.89 -0.13
C HIS A 339 18.25 -12.15 0.63
N ALA A 340 18.74 -12.39 1.83
CA ALA A 340 18.22 -13.43 2.73
C ALA A 340 16.84 -13.10 3.30
N GLN A 341 16.38 -11.85 3.19
CA GLN A 341 14.99 -11.46 3.40
C GLN A 341 14.09 -11.78 2.20
N THR A 342 14.59 -12.39 1.12
CA THR A 342 13.68 -13.09 0.20
C THR A 342 13.19 -14.37 0.87
N PRO A 343 11.86 -14.57 0.96
CA PRO A 343 11.32 -15.70 1.67
C PRO A 343 11.79 -16.96 0.93
N ILE A 344 12.48 -17.80 1.68
CA ILE A 344 12.82 -19.18 1.39
C ILE A 344 14.10 -19.43 0.57
N LYS A 345 15.22 -19.63 1.27
CA LYS A 345 16.23 -20.62 0.84
C LYS A 345 15.59 -22.02 0.88
N GLY A 346 15.21 -22.55 -0.27
CA GLY A 346 14.70 -23.93 -0.43
C GLY A 346 13.41 -24.10 -1.24
N VAL A 347 12.52 -23.10 -1.29
CA VAL A 347 11.26 -23.13 -2.07
C VAL A 347 11.25 -22.05 -3.17
N ALA A 348 12.17 -21.07 -3.11
CA ALA A 348 12.33 -20.02 -4.12
C ALA A 348 12.83 -20.50 -5.50
N ILE A 349 12.86 -21.81 -5.77
CA ILE A 349 13.15 -22.35 -7.11
C ILE A 349 11.88 -22.91 -7.78
N ALA A 350 10.75 -23.10 -7.09
CA ALA A 350 9.60 -23.79 -7.69
C ALA A 350 8.28 -22.99 -7.78
N MET A 351 7.98 -22.01 -6.90
CA MET A 351 6.77 -21.18 -7.03
C MET A 351 6.98 -19.72 -6.57
N PRO A 352 6.63 -18.70 -7.39
CA PRO A 352 6.59 -17.30 -6.97
C PRO A 352 5.66 -17.10 -5.76
N TRP A 353 6.07 -16.31 -4.75
CA TRP A 353 5.28 -15.97 -3.55
C TRP A 353 3.82 -15.61 -3.83
N ARG A 354 3.57 -14.92 -4.95
CA ARG A 354 2.23 -14.58 -5.46
C ARG A 354 1.29 -15.77 -5.60
N ILE A 355 1.80 -16.96 -5.92
CA ILE A 355 0.97 -18.17 -6.04
C ILE A 355 0.40 -18.56 -4.68
N PHE A 356 1.18 -18.43 -3.59
CA PHE A 356 0.67 -18.66 -2.25
C PHE A 356 -0.40 -17.63 -1.88
N ILE A 357 -0.16 -16.35 -2.20
CA ILE A 357 -1.16 -15.29 -2.01
C ILE A 357 -2.47 -15.64 -2.73
N TRP A 358 -2.39 -15.99 -4.01
CA TRP A 358 -3.57 -16.29 -4.82
C TRP A 358 -4.28 -17.57 -4.38
N ARG A 359 -3.54 -18.61 -3.99
CA ARG A 359 -4.15 -19.83 -3.44
C ARG A 359 -4.85 -19.56 -2.10
N SER A 360 -4.23 -18.78 -1.20
CA SER A 360 -4.87 -18.37 0.06
C SER A 360 -6.15 -17.60 -0.19
N ALA A 361 -6.13 -16.70 -1.17
CA ALA A 361 -7.29 -15.93 -1.57
C ALA A 361 -8.41 -16.82 -2.16
N ILE A 362 -8.08 -17.81 -2.99
CA ILE A 362 -9.04 -18.80 -3.49
C ILE A 362 -9.66 -19.60 -2.33
N GLU A 363 -8.86 -20.07 -1.38
CA GLU A 363 -9.38 -20.77 -0.19
C GLU A 363 -10.26 -19.84 0.68
N THR A 364 -9.94 -18.56 0.75
CA THR A 364 -10.76 -17.56 1.44
C THR A 364 -12.11 -17.38 0.74
N ILE A 365 -12.14 -17.31 -0.59
CA ILE A 365 -13.38 -17.17 -1.38
C ILE A 365 -14.30 -18.37 -1.18
N LYS A 366 -13.75 -19.59 -1.01
CA LYS A 366 -14.56 -20.79 -0.73
C LYS A 366 -15.33 -20.68 0.59
N ASP A 367 -14.70 -20.11 1.61
CA ASP A 367 -15.32 -19.96 2.95
C ASP A 367 -16.23 -18.72 3.01
N TYR A 368 -16.01 -17.70 2.17
CA TYR A 368 -16.81 -16.45 2.11
C TYR A 368 -17.32 -16.12 0.69
N PRO A 369 -18.14 -16.97 0.04
CA PRO A 369 -18.42 -16.86 -1.39
C PRO A 369 -19.37 -15.72 -1.76
N ILE A 370 -20.26 -15.28 -0.86
CA ILE A 370 -21.33 -14.33 -1.20
C ILE A 370 -20.89 -12.88 -1.03
N PHE A 371 -20.51 -12.48 0.19
CA PHE A 371 -20.18 -11.10 0.55
C PHE A 371 -18.68 -10.86 0.78
N GLY A 372 -17.86 -11.91 0.67
CA GLY A 372 -16.43 -11.85 0.96
C GLY A 372 -16.15 -11.60 2.44
N THR A 373 -14.91 -11.24 2.74
CA THR A 373 -14.44 -10.97 4.10
C THR A 373 -14.65 -9.52 4.55
N GLY A 374 -14.90 -8.62 3.60
CA GLY A 374 -14.93 -7.17 3.78
C GLY A 374 -13.80 -6.45 3.00
N PRO A 375 -14.02 -5.19 2.57
CA PRO A 375 -12.93 -4.30 2.17
C PRO A 375 -11.77 -4.26 3.19
N ASP A 376 -10.53 -4.33 2.72
CA ASP A 376 -9.28 -4.25 3.50
C ASP A 376 -9.09 -5.32 4.60
N THR A 377 -9.96 -6.31 4.77
CA THR A 377 -9.85 -7.31 5.86
C THR A 377 -8.98 -8.53 5.56
N MET A 378 -8.39 -8.62 4.36
CA MET A 378 -7.62 -9.81 3.94
C MET A 378 -6.46 -10.11 4.91
N GLY A 379 -5.79 -9.09 5.45
CA GLY A 379 -4.68 -9.27 6.38
C GLY A 379 -5.05 -10.03 7.67
N LEU A 380 -6.34 -10.02 8.07
CA LEU A 380 -6.81 -10.77 9.25
C LEU A 380 -6.93 -12.27 8.98
N VAL A 381 -7.22 -12.67 7.75
CA VAL A 381 -7.48 -14.06 7.39
C VAL A 381 -6.32 -14.73 6.68
N PHE A 382 -5.44 -13.95 6.05
CA PHE A 382 -4.34 -14.46 5.25
C PHE A 382 -3.47 -15.51 5.96
N PRO A 383 -3.04 -15.32 7.24
CA PRO A 383 -2.20 -16.31 7.93
C PRO A 383 -2.88 -17.68 8.05
N LYS A 384 -4.16 -17.70 8.41
CA LYS A 384 -4.95 -18.93 8.57
C LYS A 384 -5.07 -19.73 7.27
N TYR A 385 -5.32 -19.05 6.15
CA TYR A 385 -5.46 -19.72 4.85
C TYR A 385 -4.12 -20.11 4.25
N LEU A 386 -3.09 -19.30 4.45
CA LEU A 386 -1.74 -19.63 4.03
C LEU A 386 -1.27 -20.93 4.69
N GLN A 387 -1.60 -21.17 5.98
CA GLN A 387 -1.26 -22.42 6.67
C GLN A 387 -1.78 -23.68 5.96
N LYS A 388 -2.98 -23.64 5.39
CA LYS A 388 -3.59 -24.79 4.70
C LYS A 388 -2.80 -25.23 3.47
N ILE A 389 -2.09 -24.30 2.84
CA ILE A 389 -1.38 -24.50 1.57
C ILE A 389 0.14 -24.45 1.70
N PHE A 390 0.67 -23.91 2.79
CA PHE A 390 2.09 -23.76 3.00
C PHE A 390 2.74 -25.12 3.25
N PRO A 391 3.85 -25.46 2.59
CA PRO A 391 4.51 -26.75 2.77
C PRO A 391 4.89 -26.99 4.22
N LYS A 392 4.68 -28.21 4.72
CA LYS A 392 5.02 -28.57 6.12
C LYS A 392 6.51 -28.42 6.42
N ASP A 393 7.35 -28.63 5.42
CA ASP A 393 8.80 -28.47 5.43
C ASP A 393 9.27 -27.06 5.06
N GLY A 394 8.34 -26.16 4.68
CA GLY A 394 8.65 -24.77 4.34
C GLY A 394 9.28 -24.02 5.52
N LYS A 395 10.28 -23.17 5.21
CA LYS A 395 11.02 -22.36 6.18
C LYS A 395 11.12 -20.90 5.75
N GLY A 396 11.25 -20.00 6.72
CA GLY A 396 11.58 -18.60 6.47
C GLY A 396 10.49 -17.61 6.91
N PRO A 397 10.89 -16.37 7.27
CA PRO A 397 9.95 -15.37 7.74
C PRO A 397 8.87 -15.13 6.69
N ILE A 398 7.62 -15.19 7.14
CA ILE A 398 6.45 -14.98 6.28
C ILE A 398 5.99 -13.56 6.45
N GLU A 399 6.04 -12.80 5.35
CA GLU A 399 5.44 -11.47 5.28
C GLU A 399 3.91 -11.61 5.19
N PHE A 400 3.19 -10.89 6.05
CA PHE A 400 1.74 -10.87 5.99
C PHE A 400 1.27 -9.90 4.92
N GLU A 401 0.42 -10.41 4.05
CA GLU A 401 -0.16 -9.67 2.95
C GLU A 401 -1.58 -9.25 3.31
N ASP A 402 -1.89 -7.98 3.07
CA ASP A 402 -3.21 -7.38 3.28
C ASP A 402 -4.00 -7.19 1.97
N ARG A 403 -3.42 -7.60 0.82
CA ARG A 403 -4.05 -7.64 -0.50
C ARG A 403 -3.58 -8.84 -1.31
N THR A 404 -4.35 -9.19 -2.34
CA THR A 404 -4.01 -10.33 -3.21
C THR A 404 -2.96 -10.01 -4.28
N HIS A 405 -2.64 -8.73 -4.49
CA HIS A 405 -1.82 -8.22 -5.60
C HIS A 405 -2.33 -8.65 -6.99
N GLN A 406 -3.64 -8.94 -7.07
CA GLN A 406 -4.39 -9.18 -8.29
C GLN A 406 -5.81 -8.63 -8.10
N ASP A 407 -6.12 -7.54 -8.78
CA ASP A 407 -7.36 -6.77 -8.64
C ASP A 407 -8.65 -7.62 -8.60
N PHE A 408 -8.83 -8.55 -9.55
CA PHE A 408 -10.04 -9.37 -9.61
C PHE A 408 -10.20 -10.30 -8.40
N LEU A 409 -9.09 -10.87 -7.97
CA LEU A 409 -9.07 -11.76 -6.82
C LEU A 409 -9.28 -10.98 -5.52
N ASP A 410 -8.73 -9.76 -5.46
CA ASP A 410 -8.95 -8.84 -4.35
C ASP A 410 -10.43 -8.47 -4.21
N HIS A 411 -11.09 -8.14 -5.32
CA HIS A 411 -12.54 -7.89 -5.32
C HIS A 411 -13.35 -9.11 -4.90
N ALA A 412 -12.94 -10.32 -5.31
CA ALA A 412 -13.60 -11.56 -4.91
C ALA A 412 -13.41 -11.89 -3.42
N VAL A 413 -12.20 -11.71 -2.88
CA VAL A 413 -11.92 -11.90 -1.44
C VAL A 413 -12.66 -10.87 -0.59
N ALA A 414 -12.66 -9.61 -1.01
CA ALA A 414 -13.27 -8.54 -0.25
C ALA A 414 -14.80 -8.60 -0.31
N ARG A 415 -15.39 -8.80 -1.50
CA ARG A 415 -16.83 -8.58 -1.77
C ARG A 415 -17.59 -9.82 -2.24
N GLY A 416 -16.93 -10.97 -2.26
CA GLY A 416 -17.49 -12.23 -2.74
C GLY A 416 -17.71 -12.26 -4.26
N ALA A 417 -18.32 -13.34 -4.73
CA ALA A 417 -18.62 -13.55 -6.14
C ALA A 417 -19.54 -12.47 -6.73
N ILE A 418 -20.49 -11.97 -5.93
CA ILE A 418 -21.43 -10.92 -6.36
C ILE A 418 -20.66 -9.62 -6.64
N GLY A 419 -19.82 -9.17 -5.69
CA GLY A 419 -19.04 -7.96 -5.86
C GLY A 419 -18.00 -8.07 -6.98
N ALA A 420 -17.35 -9.22 -7.12
CA ALA A 420 -16.41 -9.48 -8.22
C ALA A 420 -17.11 -9.45 -9.59
N PHE A 421 -18.29 -10.07 -9.70
CA PHE A 421 -19.09 -10.02 -10.92
C PHE A 421 -19.47 -8.59 -11.29
N ILE A 422 -19.99 -7.81 -10.32
CA ILE A 422 -20.37 -6.40 -10.54
C ILE A 422 -19.16 -5.58 -11.00
N TYR A 423 -17.98 -5.83 -10.42
CA TYR A 423 -16.75 -5.15 -10.81
C TYR A 423 -16.33 -5.46 -12.25
N ILE A 424 -16.26 -6.74 -12.63
CA ILE A 424 -15.91 -7.18 -14.00
C ILE A 424 -16.95 -6.67 -15.01
N TRP A 425 -18.22 -6.76 -14.64
CA TRP A 425 -19.32 -6.23 -15.45
C TRP A 425 -19.20 -4.71 -15.63
N GLY A 426 -18.82 -3.98 -14.59
CA GLY A 426 -18.60 -2.55 -14.65
C GLY A 426 -17.45 -2.17 -15.58
N ILE A 427 -16.35 -2.93 -15.56
CA ILE A 427 -15.25 -2.76 -16.53
C ILE A 427 -15.73 -2.98 -17.96
N ALA A 428 -16.47 -4.07 -18.21
CA ALA A 428 -16.99 -4.37 -19.54
C ALA A 428 -17.92 -3.24 -20.04
N CYS A 429 -18.85 -2.81 -19.20
CA CYS A 429 -19.74 -1.68 -19.46
C CYS A 429 -18.97 -0.39 -19.77
N PHE A 430 -17.93 -0.11 -19.02
CA PHE A 430 -17.09 1.06 -19.21
C PHE A 430 -16.35 1.03 -20.56
N LEU A 431 -15.77 -0.10 -20.93
CA LEU A 431 -15.09 -0.26 -22.22
C LEU A 431 -16.07 -0.12 -23.40
N LEU A 432 -17.29 -0.62 -23.26
CA LEU A 432 -18.34 -0.42 -24.26
C LEU A 432 -18.75 1.07 -24.38
N LEU A 433 -18.78 1.82 -23.27
CA LEU A 433 -19.03 3.26 -23.30
C LEU A 433 -17.91 4.02 -24.01
N VAL A 434 -16.65 3.71 -23.72
CA VAL A 434 -15.48 4.28 -24.41
C VAL A 434 -15.61 4.05 -25.92
N TRP A 435 -15.93 2.82 -26.33
CA TRP A 435 -16.12 2.47 -27.74
C TRP A 435 -17.26 3.27 -28.40
N LYS A 436 -18.40 3.37 -27.73
CA LYS A 436 -19.54 4.15 -28.21
C LYS A 436 -19.17 5.63 -28.38
N PHE A 437 -18.58 6.25 -27.37
CA PHE A 437 -18.21 7.67 -27.45
C PHE A 437 -17.13 7.93 -28.48
N TYR A 438 -16.18 7.02 -28.65
CA TYR A 438 -15.18 7.10 -29.72
C TYR A 438 -15.84 7.20 -31.11
N ARG A 439 -16.85 6.34 -31.39
CA ARG A 439 -17.56 6.33 -32.68
C ARG A 439 -18.29 7.63 -32.96
N HIS A 440 -18.91 8.23 -31.94
CA HIS A 440 -19.72 9.46 -32.07
C HIS A 440 -18.93 10.76 -31.89
N SER A 441 -17.64 10.69 -31.53
CA SER A 441 -16.79 11.86 -31.35
C SER A 441 -16.34 12.49 -32.68
N THR A 442 -16.04 13.80 -32.66
CA THR A 442 -15.35 14.51 -33.74
C THR A 442 -13.96 13.93 -34.00
N LEU A 443 -13.37 14.24 -35.15
CA LEU A 443 -12.01 13.76 -35.48
C LEU A 443 -10.97 14.29 -34.48
N ALA A 444 -11.13 15.53 -34.01
CA ALA A 444 -10.30 16.09 -32.95
C ALA A 444 -10.58 15.46 -31.56
N GLY A 445 -11.83 15.11 -31.23
CA GLY A 445 -12.18 14.54 -29.92
C GLY A 445 -11.77 13.08 -29.74
N ARG A 446 -11.65 12.30 -30.82
CA ARG A 446 -11.29 10.88 -30.79
C ARG A 446 -9.99 10.56 -30.03
N PRO A 447 -8.86 11.26 -30.26
CA PRO A 447 -7.64 11.08 -29.46
C PRO A 447 -7.85 11.19 -27.94
N ILE A 448 -8.72 12.11 -27.49
CA ILE A 448 -8.99 12.31 -26.06
C ILE A 448 -9.78 11.12 -25.48
N VAL A 449 -10.85 10.69 -26.15
CA VAL A 449 -11.64 9.54 -25.69
C VAL A 449 -10.79 8.27 -25.66
N LEU A 450 -9.96 8.06 -26.69
CA LEU A 450 -9.07 6.90 -26.76
C LEU A 450 -7.97 6.93 -25.71
N CYS A 451 -7.35 8.08 -25.41
CA CYS A 451 -6.27 8.12 -24.42
C CYS A 451 -6.81 7.87 -23.01
N LEU A 452 -8.01 8.35 -22.70
CA LEU A 452 -8.67 8.08 -21.42
C LEU A 452 -9.01 6.59 -21.29
N GLY A 453 -9.59 6.00 -22.34
CA GLY A 453 -9.85 4.55 -22.37
C GLY A 453 -8.58 3.71 -22.26
N ALA A 454 -7.53 4.08 -23.00
CA ALA A 454 -6.22 3.43 -22.95
C ALA A 454 -5.57 3.53 -21.57
N SER A 455 -5.73 4.67 -20.89
CA SER A 455 -5.22 4.87 -19.52
C SER A 455 -5.87 3.89 -18.53
N VAL A 456 -7.19 3.71 -18.64
CA VAL A 456 -7.92 2.74 -17.80
C VAL A 456 -7.56 1.30 -18.15
N ILE A 457 -7.43 0.96 -19.43
CA ILE A 457 -6.97 -0.38 -19.85
C ILE A 457 -5.56 -0.66 -19.30
N GLY A 458 -4.65 0.29 -19.45
CA GLY A 458 -3.28 0.16 -18.95
C GLY A 458 -3.24 -0.01 -17.42
N TYR A 459 -4.07 0.75 -16.70
CA TYR A 459 -4.26 0.56 -15.25
C TYR A 459 -4.78 -0.84 -14.92
N ILE A 460 -5.85 -1.33 -15.57
CA ILE A 460 -6.43 -2.64 -15.31
C ILE A 460 -5.40 -3.76 -15.50
N ILE A 461 -4.61 -3.68 -16.57
CA ILE A 461 -3.56 -4.66 -16.89
C ILE A 461 -2.47 -4.66 -15.80
N GLN A 462 -1.98 -3.48 -15.40
CA GLN A 462 -1.00 -3.34 -14.33
C GLN A 462 -1.56 -3.85 -12.98
N ASN A 463 -2.81 -3.56 -12.66
CA ASN A 463 -3.44 -3.97 -11.41
C ASN A 463 -3.67 -5.48 -11.29
N GLN A 464 -3.57 -6.25 -12.38
CA GLN A 464 -3.57 -7.73 -12.28
C GLN A 464 -2.30 -8.27 -11.60
N VAL A 465 -1.25 -7.45 -11.52
CA VAL A 465 0.00 -7.79 -10.83
C VAL A 465 0.34 -6.75 -9.74
N SER A 466 -0.65 -5.96 -9.31
CA SER A 466 -0.46 -4.89 -8.32
C SER A 466 -1.79 -4.56 -7.63
N PHE A 467 -1.89 -3.36 -7.06
CA PHE A 467 -3.08 -2.82 -6.42
C PHE A 467 -3.07 -1.29 -6.50
N SER A 468 -4.22 -0.66 -6.26
CA SER A 468 -4.37 0.79 -6.33
C SER A 468 -4.06 1.49 -5.01
N VAL A 469 -3.92 2.81 -5.10
CA VAL A 469 -3.85 3.72 -3.95
C VAL A 469 -4.67 4.97 -4.21
N THR A 470 -4.91 5.75 -3.17
CA THR A 470 -5.80 6.92 -3.18
C THR A 470 -5.57 7.90 -4.35
N PRO A 471 -4.34 8.34 -4.67
CA PRO A 471 -4.13 9.25 -5.80
C PRO A 471 -4.54 8.66 -7.15
N VAL A 472 -4.29 7.36 -7.34
CA VAL A 472 -4.61 6.64 -8.59
C VAL A 472 -6.11 6.42 -8.68
N SER A 473 -6.73 5.91 -7.63
CA SER A 473 -8.19 5.69 -7.55
C SER A 473 -8.99 6.98 -7.71
N CYS A 474 -8.53 8.08 -7.09
CA CYS A 474 -9.11 9.42 -7.26
C CYS A 474 -9.03 9.89 -8.73
N THR A 475 -7.87 9.71 -9.37
CA THR A 475 -7.66 10.09 -10.77
C THR A 475 -8.52 9.26 -11.71
N LEU A 476 -8.70 7.96 -11.44
CA LEU A 476 -9.59 7.08 -12.19
C LEU A 476 -11.06 7.51 -12.10
N ALA A 477 -11.53 7.92 -10.91
CA ALA A 477 -12.90 8.43 -10.75
C ALA A 477 -13.15 9.68 -11.61
N ILE A 478 -12.17 10.60 -11.65
CA ILE A 478 -12.22 11.80 -12.49
C ILE A 478 -12.19 11.42 -13.97
N ILE A 479 -11.29 10.53 -14.40
CA ILE A 479 -11.21 10.06 -15.79
C ILE A 479 -12.52 9.39 -16.23
N ALA A 480 -13.11 8.56 -15.37
CA ALA A 480 -14.38 7.91 -15.66
C ALA A 480 -15.52 8.93 -15.85
N GLY A 481 -15.58 9.96 -15.00
CA GLY A 481 -16.54 11.05 -15.14
C GLY A 481 -16.32 11.86 -16.42
N ILE A 482 -15.06 12.15 -16.78
CA ILE A 482 -14.71 12.84 -18.03
C ILE A 482 -15.10 12.02 -19.25
N ILE A 483 -14.85 10.70 -19.26
CA ILE A 483 -15.23 9.83 -20.39
C ILE A 483 -16.74 9.88 -20.60
N VAL A 484 -17.53 9.74 -19.54
CA VAL A 484 -18.99 9.84 -19.64
C VAL A 484 -19.39 11.20 -20.21
N ARG A 485 -18.75 12.28 -19.76
CA ARG A 485 -19.05 13.62 -20.26
C ARG A 485 -18.59 13.89 -21.69
N SER A 486 -17.49 13.26 -22.11
CA SER A 486 -16.88 13.41 -23.43
C SER A 486 -17.84 13.06 -24.56
N GLY A 487 -18.77 12.12 -24.30
CA GLY A 487 -19.82 11.71 -25.23
C GLY A 487 -20.76 12.84 -25.68
N TRP A 488 -20.90 13.91 -24.88
CA TRP A 488 -21.66 15.11 -25.27
C TRP A 488 -20.75 16.26 -25.69
N ILE A 489 -19.59 16.42 -25.05
CA ILE A 489 -18.67 17.54 -25.29
C ILE A 489 -18.02 17.48 -26.68
N PHE A 490 -17.70 16.27 -27.16
CA PHE A 490 -17.00 16.05 -28.43
C PHE A 490 -17.90 15.46 -29.52
N GLN A 491 -19.23 15.54 -29.38
CA GLN A 491 -20.17 14.99 -30.36
C GLN A 491 -20.09 15.70 -31.73
N GLN A 492 -20.32 14.96 -32.81
CA GLN A 492 -20.35 15.50 -34.18
C GLN A 492 -21.54 16.46 -34.42
N PRO A 493 -21.35 17.59 -35.14
CA PRO A 493 -22.42 18.56 -35.40
C PRO A 493 -23.58 18.05 -36.28
N SER A 494 -23.37 17.00 -37.08
CA SER A 494 -24.33 16.50 -38.07
C SER A 494 -25.36 15.49 -37.53
N THR A 495 -25.28 15.11 -36.26
CA THR A 495 -26.26 14.22 -35.63
C THR A 495 -27.35 15.06 -34.98
N THR A 496 -28.48 15.25 -35.67
CA THR A 496 -29.72 15.83 -35.10
C THR A 496 -30.37 14.93 -34.05
N THR A 497 -29.98 13.65 -34.00
CA THR A 497 -30.31 12.73 -32.91
C THR A 497 -29.23 12.76 -31.83
N PRO A 498 -29.59 12.88 -30.53
CA PRO A 498 -28.66 12.64 -29.42
C PRO A 498 -27.99 11.26 -29.61
N CYS A 499 -26.77 11.06 -29.09
CA CYS A 499 -26.00 9.79 -29.10
C CYS A 499 -26.75 8.55 -28.54
N LEU A 500 -28.00 8.72 -28.16
CA LEU A 500 -28.88 7.83 -27.41
C LEU A 500 -30.17 7.55 -28.23
N SER A 501 -30.06 7.53 -29.56
CA SER A 501 -31.12 7.01 -30.44
C SER A 501 -31.03 5.48 -30.55
N ASN A 502 -32.14 4.79 -30.28
CA ASN A 502 -32.30 3.33 -30.14
C ASN A 502 -32.09 2.46 -31.40
N ASN A 503 -31.34 2.90 -32.41
CA ASN A 503 -31.45 2.31 -33.75
C ASN A 503 -30.32 1.33 -34.13
N SER A 504 -29.26 1.18 -33.32
CA SER A 504 -28.15 0.24 -33.63
C SER A 504 -28.13 -1.01 -32.73
N ILE A 505 -27.55 -2.12 -33.22
CA ILE A 505 -27.31 -3.35 -32.42
C ILE A 505 -26.54 -3.02 -31.14
N LEU A 506 -25.53 -2.15 -31.24
CA LEU A 506 -24.75 -1.69 -30.09
C LEU A 506 -25.61 -0.97 -29.06
N ASP A 507 -26.60 -0.17 -29.47
CA ASP A 507 -27.52 0.49 -28.55
C ASP A 507 -28.45 -0.50 -27.84
N LYS A 508 -28.92 -1.54 -28.54
CA LYS A 508 -29.66 -2.65 -27.90
C LYS A 508 -28.79 -3.39 -26.89
N THR A 509 -27.55 -3.74 -27.26
CA THR A 509 -26.59 -4.40 -26.36
C THR A 509 -26.28 -3.54 -25.14
N LEU A 510 -26.12 -2.22 -25.32
CA LEU A 510 -25.87 -1.30 -24.21
C LEU A 510 -27.09 -1.11 -23.32
N ASN A 511 -28.30 -1.01 -23.89
CA ASN A 511 -29.52 -0.94 -23.09
C ASN A 511 -29.71 -2.21 -22.25
N ILE A 512 -29.36 -3.38 -22.79
CA ILE A 512 -29.33 -4.65 -22.04
C ILE A 512 -28.22 -4.61 -20.98
N ALA A 513 -26.99 -4.23 -21.36
CA ALA A 513 -25.84 -4.19 -20.47
C ALA A 513 -25.97 -3.15 -19.34
N PHE A 514 -26.80 -2.12 -19.51
CA PHE A 514 -27.07 -1.10 -18.49
C PHE A 514 -28.43 -1.24 -17.83
N PHE A 515 -29.21 -2.27 -18.18
CA PHE A 515 -30.62 -2.44 -17.78
C PHE A 515 -31.47 -1.17 -17.96
N SER A 516 -31.13 -0.36 -18.97
CA SER A 516 -31.72 0.95 -19.19
C SER A 516 -32.70 0.89 -20.35
N GLY A 517 -33.99 0.68 -20.06
CA GLY A 517 -35.07 0.71 -21.06
C GLY A 517 -35.41 2.08 -21.63
N CYS A 518 -34.55 3.11 -21.50
CA CYS A 518 -34.88 4.51 -21.83
C CYS A 518 -33.79 5.20 -22.66
N SER A 519 -34.23 6.08 -23.57
CA SER A 519 -33.38 7.06 -24.23
C SER A 519 -32.89 8.09 -23.22
N PHE A 520 -31.60 8.06 -22.89
CA PHE A 520 -31.02 9.08 -22.03
C PHE A 520 -30.88 10.37 -22.83
N ILE A 521 -31.68 11.38 -22.51
CA ILE A 521 -31.38 12.76 -22.88
C ILE A 521 -30.96 13.42 -21.58
N PRO A 522 -29.78 14.07 -21.50
CA PRO A 522 -29.44 14.90 -20.35
C PRO A 522 -30.44 16.05 -20.31
N GLN A 523 -31.56 15.88 -19.63
CA GLN A 523 -32.36 17.01 -19.22
C GLN A 523 -31.49 17.78 -18.23
N GLN A 524 -31.01 18.94 -18.67
CA GLN A 524 -30.46 19.92 -17.74
C GLN A 524 -31.48 20.16 -16.64
N LEU A 525 -30.97 20.46 -15.45
CA LEU A 525 -31.69 21.14 -14.39
C LEU A 525 -32.21 22.47 -14.95
N SER A 526 -33.32 22.43 -15.71
CA SER A 526 -34.01 23.62 -16.15
C SER A 526 -34.73 24.20 -14.95
N GLU A 527 -34.60 25.52 -14.77
CA GLU A 527 -35.25 26.29 -13.72
C GLU A 527 -36.78 26.12 -13.81
N ARG A 528 -37.35 25.09 -13.17
CA ARG A 528 -38.77 25.11 -12.85
C ARG A 528 -38.96 26.06 -11.68
N LYS A 529 -39.71 27.13 -11.91
CA LYS A 529 -40.21 28.07 -10.90
C LYS A 529 -41.15 27.36 -9.92
N GLY A 530 -40.60 26.61 -8.96
CA GLY A 530 -41.34 26.21 -7.76
C GLY A 530 -41.31 27.34 -6.75
N LYS A 531 -42.43 28.05 -6.55
CA LYS A 531 -42.53 29.08 -5.49
C LYS A 531 -42.22 28.45 -4.12
N PRO A 532 -41.52 29.14 -3.21
CA PRO A 532 -41.29 28.64 -1.86
C PRO A 532 -42.62 28.47 -1.11
N LYS A 533 -42.81 27.32 -0.45
CA LYS A 533 -43.83 27.20 0.59
C LYS A 533 -43.30 27.49 2.01
N ASN A 534 -41.98 27.49 2.25
CA ASN A 534 -41.41 27.87 3.54
C ASN A 534 -39.90 28.19 3.46
N GLU A 535 -39.46 29.35 3.93
CA GLU A 535 -38.03 29.70 4.00
C GLU A 535 -37.29 28.93 5.09
N ASN A 536 -37.99 28.53 6.15
CA ASN A 536 -37.43 27.77 7.27
C ASN A 536 -36.84 26.41 6.83
N VAL A 537 -37.42 25.78 5.79
CA VAL A 537 -36.92 24.49 5.25
C VAL A 537 -35.56 24.65 4.55
N LEU A 538 -35.29 25.81 3.95
CA LEU A 538 -33.98 26.09 3.33
C LEU A 538 -32.89 26.24 4.39
N TYR A 539 -33.17 27.01 5.46
CA TYR A 539 -32.23 27.21 6.56
C TYR A 539 -31.91 25.91 7.29
N VAL A 540 -32.92 25.07 7.57
CA VAL A 540 -32.71 23.73 8.14
C VAL A 540 -31.83 22.88 7.22
N GLY A 541 -32.07 22.91 5.90
CA GLY A 541 -31.23 22.21 4.93
C GLY A 541 -29.77 22.65 4.96
N TYR A 542 -29.50 23.96 5.02
CA TYR A 542 -28.12 24.47 5.12
C TYR A 542 -27.44 24.09 6.44
N ILE A 543 -28.17 24.16 7.57
CA ILE A 543 -27.66 23.76 8.87
C ILE A 543 -27.27 22.28 8.85
N LEU A 544 -28.12 21.39 8.33
CA LEU A 544 -27.82 19.96 8.24
C LEU A 544 -26.58 19.67 7.37
N ILE A 545 -26.41 20.38 6.25
CA ILE A 545 -25.24 20.25 5.40
C ILE A 545 -23.98 20.71 6.15
N LEU A 546 -24.05 21.86 6.83
CA LEU A 546 -22.93 22.40 7.60
C LEU A 546 -22.55 21.46 8.76
N CYS A 547 -23.53 20.97 9.52
CA CYS A 547 -23.31 19.99 10.58
C CYS A 547 -22.68 18.71 10.02
N GLY A 548 -23.18 18.19 8.90
CA GLY A 548 -22.61 17.02 8.23
C GLY A 548 -21.15 17.24 7.81
N PHE A 549 -20.86 18.40 7.20
CA PHE A 549 -19.49 18.76 6.82
C PHE A 549 -18.57 18.88 8.03
N ILE A 550 -18.99 19.55 9.10
CA ILE A 550 -18.22 19.70 10.35
C ILE A 550 -17.96 18.33 10.99
N CYS A 551 -18.97 17.46 11.08
CA CYS A 551 -18.82 16.13 11.68
C CYS A 551 -17.77 15.29 10.94
N VAL A 552 -17.83 15.25 9.60
CA VAL A 552 -16.90 14.40 8.83
C VAL A 552 -15.50 15.04 8.75
N THR A 553 -15.39 16.35 8.63
CA THR A 553 -14.07 17.02 8.70
C THR A 553 -13.41 16.85 10.07
N HIS A 554 -14.20 16.90 11.14
CA HIS A 554 -13.72 16.60 12.48
C HIS A 554 -13.24 15.15 12.60
N LEU A 555 -13.95 14.18 12.00
CA LEU A 555 -13.51 12.78 11.95
C LEU A 555 -12.17 12.62 11.23
N THR A 556 -11.99 13.25 10.08
CA THR A 556 -10.72 13.18 9.32
C THR A 556 -9.58 13.86 10.07
N TRP A 557 -9.85 14.98 10.73
CA TRP A 557 -8.87 15.68 11.57
C TRP A 557 -8.42 14.82 12.75
N ARG A 558 -9.36 14.11 13.40
CA ARG A 558 -9.06 13.19 14.49
C ARG A 558 -8.13 12.05 14.08
N MET A 559 -8.30 11.49 12.88
CA MET A 559 -7.38 10.48 12.34
C MET A 559 -5.95 11.04 12.18
N TYR A 560 -5.85 12.26 11.67
CA TYR A 560 -4.57 12.96 11.44
C TYR A 560 -3.82 13.23 12.75
N VAL A 561 -4.52 13.81 13.73
CA VAL A 561 -3.97 14.10 15.06
C VAL A 561 -3.55 12.82 15.77
N ALA A 562 -4.36 11.76 15.67
CA ALA A 562 -4.04 10.47 16.27
C ALA A 562 -2.73 9.88 15.73
N ASP A 563 -2.50 9.97 14.42
CA ASP A 563 -1.28 9.44 13.81
C ASP A 563 -0.02 10.24 14.18
N GLY A 564 -0.16 11.56 14.40
CA GLY A 564 0.91 12.39 14.94
C GLY A 564 1.32 11.97 16.36
N TYR A 565 0.34 11.74 17.24
CA TYR A 565 0.60 11.20 18.58
C TYR A 565 1.19 9.78 18.53
N TYR A 566 0.68 8.94 17.63
CA TYR A 566 1.23 7.61 17.40
C TYR A 566 2.71 7.66 17.00
N LYS A 567 3.09 8.56 16.08
CA LYS A 567 4.49 8.78 15.72
C LYS A 567 5.33 9.12 16.95
N MET A 568 4.89 10.08 17.77
CA MET A 568 5.61 10.46 18.98
C MET A 568 5.75 9.29 19.95
N GLY A 569 4.70 8.49 20.14
CA GLY A 569 4.75 7.24 20.93
C GLY A 569 5.82 6.27 20.43
N THR A 570 5.92 6.08 19.11
CA THR A 570 6.95 5.19 18.52
C THR A 570 8.38 5.71 18.71
N VAL A 571 8.59 7.02 18.73
CA VAL A 571 9.90 7.64 18.98
C VAL A 571 10.35 7.44 20.43
N TYR A 572 9.42 7.47 21.38
CA TYR A 572 9.72 7.26 22.80
C TYR A 572 9.81 5.79 23.21
N LEU A 573 9.15 4.88 22.48
CA LEU A 573 9.18 3.45 22.80
C LEU A 573 10.62 2.91 22.88
N GLY A 574 10.94 2.22 23.98
CA GLY A 574 12.28 1.71 24.29
C GLY A 574 13.24 2.73 24.90
N ARG A 575 12.96 4.04 24.79
CA ARG A 575 13.77 5.13 25.37
C ARG A 575 13.13 5.67 26.65
N ASP A 576 11.88 6.10 26.54
CA ASP A 576 11.01 6.56 27.62
C ASP A 576 9.63 5.94 27.45
N ASN A 577 9.47 4.73 28.00
CA ASN A 577 8.25 3.97 27.85
C ASN A 577 7.05 4.63 28.56
N LYS A 578 7.25 5.49 29.57
CA LYS A 578 6.13 6.15 30.28
C LYS A 578 5.54 7.22 29.37
N ARG A 579 6.41 8.03 28.77
CA ARG A 579 6.00 9.01 27.77
C ARG A 579 5.41 8.35 26.52
N ALA A 580 5.95 7.22 26.08
CA ALA A 580 5.36 6.45 24.98
C ALA A 580 3.91 6.04 25.27
N VAL A 581 3.61 5.56 26.48
CA VAL A 581 2.24 5.24 26.92
C VAL A 581 1.32 6.46 26.84
N GLU A 582 1.76 7.62 27.33
CA GLU A 582 0.96 8.85 27.29
C GLU A 582 0.62 9.27 25.87
N GLU A 583 1.60 9.26 24.96
CA GLU A 583 1.40 9.62 23.56
C GLU A 583 0.50 8.61 22.84
N TYR A 584 0.67 7.31 23.06
CA TYR A 584 -0.24 6.32 22.49
C TYR A 584 -1.66 6.44 23.06
N GLN A 585 -1.82 6.79 24.34
CA GLN A 585 -3.13 7.03 24.91
C GLN A 585 -3.82 8.22 24.24
N LYS A 586 -3.10 9.33 24.01
CA LYS A 586 -3.62 10.47 23.23
C LYS A 586 -4.02 10.07 21.81
N ALA A 587 -3.25 9.18 21.17
CA ALA A 587 -3.59 8.64 19.85
C ALA A 587 -4.91 7.84 19.88
N ILE A 588 -5.09 6.98 20.88
CA ILE A 588 -6.32 6.18 21.08
C ILE A 588 -7.51 7.08 21.40
N ASP A 589 -7.35 8.08 22.27
CA ASP A 589 -8.43 9.01 22.63
C ASP A 589 -8.85 9.85 21.41
N SER A 590 -7.87 10.22 20.58
CA SER A 590 -8.10 10.92 19.32
C SER A 590 -8.81 10.04 18.30
N PHE A 591 -8.42 8.78 18.10
CA PHE A 591 -9.08 7.87 17.16
C PHE A 591 -9.16 6.43 17.71
N PRO A 592 -10.24 6.10 18.46
CA PRO A 592 -10.31 4.87 19.27
C PRO A 592 -10.56 3.59 18.48
N TYR A 593 -10.83 3.71 17.18
CA TYR A 593 -11.18 2.63 16.27
C TYR A 593 -9.96 1.92 15.68
N GLU A 594 -8.79 2.57 15.66
CA GLU A 594 -7.57 1.98 15.12
C GLU A 594 -6.99 0.96 16.10
N VAL A 595 -6.87 -0.28 15.63
CA VAL A 595 -6.36 -1.40 16.44
C VAL A 595 -4.86 -1.24 16.66
N ARG A 596 -4.12 -0.71 15.69
CA ARG A 596 -2.67 -0.61 15.77
C ARG A 596 -2.18 0.27 16.91
N TYR A 597 -2.88 1.36 17.21
CA TYR A 597 -2.53 2.23 18.35
C TYR A 597 -2.68 1.50 19.69
N ARG A 598 -3.68 0.62 19.79
CA ARG A 598 -3.90 -0.24 20.96
C ARG A 598 -2.86 -1.36 21.06
N ASP A 599 -2.39 -1.86 19.93
CA ASP A 599 -1.32 -2.88 19.91
C ASP A 599 -0.01 -2.29 20.46
N GLU A 600 0.38 -1.10 19.98
CA GLU A 600 1.63 -0.46 20.41
C GLU A 600 1.60 0.07 21.85
N ILE A 601 0.45 0.55 22.37
CA ILE A 601 0.36 0.89 23.81
C ILE A 601 0.53 -0.35 24.69
N ASN A 602 -0.02 -1.50 24.28
CA ASN A 602 0.15 -2.76 25.00
C ASN A 602 1.61 -3.21 24.99
N ARG A 603 2.31 -3.00 23.88
CA ARG A 603 3.75 -3.22 23.81
C ARG A 603 4.51 -2.33 24.81
N ALA A 604 4.14 -1.05 24.91
CA ALA A 604 4.73 -0.15 25.90
C ALA A 604 4.42 -0.60 27.35
N TYR A 605 3.21 -1.08 27.63
CA TYR A 605 2.85 -1.69 28.92
C TYR A 605 3.69 -2.94 29.24
N ILE A 606 3.90 -3.82 28.26
CA ILE A 606 4.75 -5.01 28.42
C ILE A 606 6.20 -4.62 28.73
N GLU A 607 6.75 -3.63 28.04
CA GLU A 607 8.12 -3.16 28.28
C GLU A 607 8.25 -2.52 29.68
N GLN A 608 7.24 -1.78 30.14
CA GLN A 608 7.19 -1.29 31.52
C GLN A 608 7.16 -2.43 32.53
N ALA A 609 6.32 -3.45 32.30
CA ALA A 609 6.23 -4.60 33.20
C ALA A 609 7.55 -5.41 33.25
N ARG A 610 8.25 -5.54 32.12
CA ARG A 610 9.56 -6.23 32.05
C ARG A 610 10.65 -5.49 32.80
N ASN A 611 10.64 -4.16 32.73
CA ASN A 611 11.66 -3.30 33.33
C ASN A 611 11.29 -2.78 34.74
N ALA A 612 10.13 -3.20 35.27
CA ALA A 612 9.65 -2.79 36.59
C ALA A 612 10.61 -3.20 37.70
N ALA A 613 10.89 -2.26 38.60
CA ALA A 613 11.79 -2.47 39.74
C ALA A 613 11.11 -3.28 40.86
N THR A 614 9.80 -3.15 41.00
CA THR A 614 9.00 -3.84 42.02
C THR A 614 7.98 -4.79 41.38
N ASP A 615 7.57 -5.81 42.15
CA ASP A 615 6.51 -6.73 41.73
C ASP A 615 5.16 -6.03 41.58
N GLU A 616 4.87 -5.02 42.42
CA GLU A 616 3.66 -4.20 42.32
C GLU A 616 3.59 -3.44 40.98
N GLU A 617 4.68 -2.81 40.56
CA GLU A 617 4.75 -2.13 39.26
C GLU A 617 4.59 -3.13 38.12
N ARG A 618 5.24 -4.30 38.20
CA ARG A 618 5.11 -5.36 37.20
C ARG A 618 3.67 -5.81 37.04
N ILE A 619 2.99 -6.08 38.15
CA ILE A 619 1.59 -6.52 38.18
C ILE A 619 0.69 -5.42 37.57
N LEU A 620 0.89 -4.16 37.96
CA LEU A 620 0.12 -3.03 37.44
C LEU A 620 0.17 -2.94 35.91
N TRP A 621 1.39 -2.93 35.35
CA TRP A 621 1.58 -2.80 33.91
C TRP A 621 1.15 -4.06 33.14
N ALA A 622 1.37 -5.25 33.70
CA ALA A 622 0.87 -6.49 33.11
C ALA A 622 -0.66 -6.55 33.09
N LYS A 623 -1.35 -6.08 34.14
CA LYS A 623 -2.83 -5.95 34.15
C LYS A 623 -3.34 -4.93 33.14
N LYS A 624 -2.62 -3.82 32.92
CA LYS A 624 -2.95 -2.86 31.85
C LYS A 624 -2.82 -3.49 30.46
N ALA A 625 -1.76 -4.26 30.21
CA ALA A 625 -1.58 -5.00 28.96
C ALA A 625 -2.68 -6.05 28.75
N ASP A 626 -3.07 -6.78 29.80
CA ASP A 626 -4.16 -7.76 29.75
C ASP A 626 -5.50 -7.10 29.40
N ALA A 627 -5.86 -6.01 30.08
CA ALA A 627 -7.07 -5.25 29.82
C ALA A 627 -7.09 -4.66 28.40
N GLY A 628 -5.98 -4.06 27.96
CA GLY A 628 -5.85 -3.49 26.62
C GLY A 628 -5.95 -4.55 25.52
N ALA A 629 -5.39 -5.74 25.73
CA ALA A 629 -5.48 -6.84 24.79
C ALA A 629 -6.91 -7.42 24.69
N ASN A 630 -7.62 -7.54 25.81
CA ASN A 630 -9.02 -7.94 25.82
C ASN A 630 -9.91 -6.94 25.06
N GLU A 631 -9.64 -5.64 25.18
CA GLU A 631 -10.37 -4.61 24.42
C GLU A 631 -10.10 -4.70 22.91
N ILE A 632 -8.86 -5.04 22.50
CA ILE A 632 -8.55 -5.34 21.09
C ILE A 632 -9.39 -6.52 20.61
N LEU A 633 -9.41 -7.62 21.35
CA LEU A 633 -10.12 -8.84 20.95
C LEU A 633 -11.64 -8.68 20.98
N ARG A 634 -12.19 -7.81 21.83
CA ARG A 634 -13.60 -7.43 21.79
C ARG A 634 -13.99 -6.79 20.46
N ARG A 635 -13.08 -5.99 19.87
CA ARG A 635 -13.29 -5.29 18.60
C ARG A 635 -12.91 -6.15 17.39
N THR A 636 -11.86 -6.95 17.54
CA THR A 636 -11.28 -7.78 16.49
C THR A 636 -10.95 -9.17 17.04
N PRO A 637 -11.93 -10.08 17.16
CA PRO A 637 -11.72 -11.39 17.78
C PRO A 637 -10.69 -12.28 17.06
N GLY A 638 -10.45 -12.03 15.77
CA GLY A 638 -9.45 -12.73 14.95
C GLY A 638 -8.05 -12.11 14.96
N TYR A 639 -7.76 -11.17 15.87
CA TYR A 639 -6.45 -10.51 15.91
C TYR A 639 -5.42 -11.30 16.71
N ALA A 640 -4.50 -11.98 16.02
CA ALA A 640 -3.50 -12.85 16.65
C ALA A 640 -2.66 -12.14 17.73
N ASN A 641 -2.23 -10.89 17.45
CA ASN A 641 -1.42 -10.10 18.39
C ASN A 641 -2.15 -9.81 19.71
N GLY A 642 -3.49 -9.75 19.71
CA GLY A 642 -4.27 -9.61 20.94
C GLY A 642 -4.08 -10.81 21.87
N TYR A 643 -4.20 -12.03 21.34
CA TYR A 643 -3.94 -13.25 22.11
C TYR A 643 -2.46 -13.41 22.50
N PHE A 644 -1.54 -13.01 21.62
CA PHE A 644 -0.11 -13.01 21.92
C PHE A 644 0.21 -12.09 23.11
N THR A 645 -0.37 -10.88 23.11
CA THR A 645 -0.25 -9.91 24.21
C THR A 645 -0.83 -10.45 25.51
N LEU A 646 -2.01 -11.08 25.48
CA LEU A 646 -2.58 -11.77 26.64
C LEU A 646 -1.64 -12.87 27.16
N GLY A 647 -1.02 -13.63 26.26
CA GLY A 647 0.00 -14.63 26.59
C GLY A 647 1.19 -14.03 27.36
N ILE A 648 1.71 -12.90 26.89
CA ILE A 648 2.82 -12.20 27.57
C ILE A 648 2.37 -11.65 28.92
N ALA A 649 1.24 -10.95 28.97
CA ALA A 649 0.73 -10.34 30.19
C ALA A 649 0.49 -11.37 31.29
N ASN A 650 -0.18 -12.48 30.96
CA ASN A 650 -0.45 -13.56 31.93
C ASN A 650 0.84 -14.29 32.33
N TYR A 651 1.82 -14.44 31.44
CA TYR A 651 3.13 -14.99 31.81
C TYR A 651 3.93 -14.06 32.73
N LEU A 652 3.80 -12.74 32.59
CA LEU A 652 4.40 -11.79 33.52
C LEU A 652 3.72 -11.84 34.88
N LEU A 653 2.39 -11.95 34.92
CA LEU A 653 1.62 -12.13 36.15
C LEU A 653 1.95 -13.44 36.86
N SER A 654 2.18 -14.52 36.12
CA SER A 654 2.53 -15.83 36.73
C SER A 654 3.89 -15.85 37.43
N LYS A 655 4.72 -14.80 37.28
CA LYS A 655 5.97 -14.67 38.03
C LYS A 655 5.75 -14.18 39.46
N THR A 656 4.60 -13.57 39.73
CA THR A 656 4.29 -12.87 40.98
C THR A 656 2.99 -13.37 41.63
N GLU A 657 2.03 -13.81 40.82
CA GLU A 657 0.73 -14.37 41.22
C GLU A 657 0.69 -15.89 40.92
N ASN A 658 -0.27 -16.62 41.50
CA ASN A 658 -0.38 -18.10 41.49
C ASN A 658 -0.31 -18.78 40.09
N ASP A 659 -0.07 -20.10 40.10
CA ASP A 659 0.10 -20.97 38.92
C ASP A 659 -1.01 -20.93 37.85
N GLY A 660 -2.22 -20.47 38.19
CA GLY A 660 -3.33 -20.35 37.24
C GLY A 660 -3.05 -19.43 36.05
N PHE A 661 -2.17 -18.45 36.20
CA PHE A 661 -1.77 -17.54 35.12
C PHE A 661 -0.86 -18.20 34.08
N THR A 662 -0.05 -19.18 34.48
CA THR A 662 0.78 -19.96 33.56
C THR A 662 -0.09 -20.71 32.55
N GLN A 663 -1.16 -21.35 33.02
CA GLN A 663 -2.07 -22.09 32.13
C GLN A 663 -2.86 -21.15 31.21
N LYS A 664 -3.27 -19.98 31.71
CA LYS A 664 -3.87 -18.94 30.86
C LYS A 664 -2.92 -18.50 29.75
N ALA A 665 -1.66 -18.23 30.08
CA ALA A 665 -0.65 -17.84 29.10
C ALA A 665 -0.46 -18.90 28.00
N ILE A 666 -0.36 -20.19 28.37
CA ILE A 666 -0.28 -21.30 27.40
C ILE A 666 -1.50 -21.31 26.48
N ASN A 667 -2.71 -21.20 27.04
CA ASN A 667 -3.94 -21.22 26.25
C ASN A 667 -4.02 -20.04 25.27
N TYR A 668 -3.61 -18.84 25.71
CA TYR A 668 -3.58 -17.67 24.85
C TYR A 668 -2.54 -17.76 23.75
N TYR A 669 -1.32 -18.24 24.04
CA TYR A 669 -0.34 -18.46 22.99
C TYR A 669 -0.74 -19.56 22.01
N LYS A 670 -1.41 -20.64 22.47
CA LYS A 670 -2.00 -21.64 21.56
C LYS A 670 -3.01 -21.00 20.62
N LYS A 671 -3.95 -20.21 21.14
CA LYS A 671 -4.88 -19.43 20.30
C LYS A 671 -4.18 -18.47 19.34
N ALA A 672 -3.14 -17.76 19.79
CA ALA A 672 -2.33 -16.91 18.91
C ALA A 672 -1.68 -17.73 17.77
N SER A 673 -1.15 -18.93 18.07
CA SER A 673 -0.55 -19.81 17.07
C SER A 673 -1.56 -20.48 16.13
N GLU A 674 -2.81 -20.67 16.57
CA GLU A 674 -3.90 -21.15 15.72
C GLU A 674 -4.34 -20.10 14.70
N ILE A 675 -4.35 -18.82 15.10
CA ILE A 675 -4.73 -17.70 14.22
C ILE A 675 -3.55 -17.30 13.32
N ASN A 676 -2.36 -17.19 13.91
CA ASN A 676 -1.11 -16.89 13.21
C ASN A 676 -0.06 -17.99 13.46
N PRO A 677 -0.06 -19.03 12.62
CA PRO A 677 0.84 -20.18 12.75
C PRO A 677 2.27 -19.90 12.28
N PHE A 678 2.58 -18.66 11.91
CA PHE A 678 3.88 -18.27 11.39
C PHE A 678 4.64 -17.33 12.34
N SER A 679 4.11 -17.10 13.55
CA SER A 679 4.74 -16.25 14.57
C SER A 679 5.83 -17.01 15.33
N SER A 680 7.10 -16.76 15.00
CA SER A 680 8.25 -17.33 15.72
C SER A 680 8.26 -16.93 17.20
N ASP A 681 7.84 -15.70 17.51
CA ASP A 681 7.77 -15.19 18.88
C ASP A 681 6.74 -15.95 19.73
N THR A 682 5.59 -16.30 19.14
CA THR A 682 4.55 -17.08 19.84
C THR A 682 5.08 -18.45 20.24
N TYR A 683 5.71 -19.16 19.30
CA TYR A 683 6.31 -20.47 19.55
C TYR A 683 7.49 -20.41 20.53
N ASN A 684 8.32 -19.37 20.42
CA ASN A 684 9.43 -19.16 21.36
C ASN A 684 8.92 -18.93 22.79
N ASN A 685 7.90 -18.09 22.97
CA ASN A 685 7.36 -17.82 24.31
C ASN A 685 6.64 -19.04 24.91
N LEU A 686 5.96 -19.85 24.08
CA LEU A 686 5.46 -21.16 24.50
C LEU A 686 6.58 -22.09 24.97
N GLY A 687 7.69 -22.14 24.22
CA GLY A 687 8.85 -22.95 24.56
C GLY A 687 9.45 -22.57 25.91
N VAL A 688 9.58 -21.26 26.15
CA VAL A 688 10.08 -20.73 27.43
C VAL A 688 9.20 -21.17 28.60
N ILE A 689 7.87 -21.19 28.43
CA ILE A 689 6.96 -21.69 29.46
C ILE A 689 7.14 -23.19 29.70
N TYR A 690 7.17 -24.00 28.63
CA TYR A 690 7.36 -25.45 28.77
C TYR A 690 8.71 -25.82 29.38
N THR A 691 9.78 -25.08 29.08
CA THR A 691 11.08 -25.25 29.74
C THR A 691 10.98 -25.00 31.25
N LYS A 692 10.25 -23.97 31.68
CA LYS A 692 10.03 -23.70 33.11
C LYS A 692 9.20 -24.77 33.81
N GLN A 693 8.29 -25.42 33.08
CA GLN A 693 7.53 -26.58 33.56
C GLN A 693 8.34 -27.89 33.51
N ASN A 694 9.64 -27.83 33.16
CA ASN A 694 10.51 -28.98 32.92
C ASN A 694 10.01 -29.96 31.84
N ASN A 695 9.07 -29.53 30.98
CA ASN A 695 8.59 -30.31 29.85
C ASN A 695 9.49 -30.06 28.63
N LEU A 696 10.70 -30.65 28.69
CA LEU A 696 11.76 -30.40 27.71
C LEU A 696 11.40 -30.88 26.29
N ASP A 697 10.58 -31.93 26.17
CA ASP A 697 10.12 -32.44 24.87
C ASP A 697 9.16 -31.46 24.19
N ALA A 698 8.15 -30.98 24.91
CA ALA A 698 7.22 -29.99 24.38
C ALA A 698 7.93 -28.68 24.06
N ALA A 699 8.86 -28.24 24.92
CA ALA A 699 9.69 -27.06 24.69
C ALA A 699 10.53 -27.19 23.42
N LEU A 700 11.22 -28.32 23.23
CA LEU A 700 12.03 -28.58 22.04
C LEU A 700 11.19 -28.57 20.77
N ALA A 701 9.99 -29.15 20.80
CA ALA A 701 9.08 -29.17 19.66
C ALA A 701 8.68 -27.75 19.22
N VAL A 702 8.22 -26.91 20.15
CA VAL A 702 7.79 -25.54 19.81
C VAL A 702 8.98 -24.63 19.45
N PHE A 703 10.15 -24.77 20.08
CA PHE A 703 11.33 -23.99 19.66
C PHE A 703 11.82 -24.38 18.27
N LYS A 704 11.71 -25.66 17.88
CA LYS A 704 11.98 -26.10 16.51
C LYS A 704 11.00 -25.50 15.51
N GLU A 705 9.72 -25.39 15.86
CA GLU A 705 8.75 -24.66 15.02
C GLU A 705 9.09 -23.17 14.93
N ALA A 706 9.46 -22.51 16.04
CA ALA A 706 9.92 -21.12 16.00
C ALA A 706 11.09 -20.91 15.03
N TYR A 707 12.08 -21.81 15.08
CA TYR A 707 13.22 -21.81 14.17
C TYR A 707 12.81 -22.09 12.71
N ARG A 708 11.88 -23.02 12.49
CA ARG A 708 11.34 -23.33 11.16
C ARG A 708 10.68 -22.10 10.54
N MET A 709 9.87 -21.38 11.31
CA MET A 709 9.18 -20.17 10.84
C MET A 709 10.13 -19.00 10.61
N ASN A 710 11.13 -18.82 11.45
CA ASN A 710 12.11 -17.76 11.25
C ASN A 710 13.51 -18.26 11.60
N PRO A 711 14.29 -18.71 10.59
CA PRO A 711 15.67 -19.14 10.81
C PRO A 711 16.59 -18.03 11.36
N ALA A 712 16.24 -16.75 11.16
CA ALA A 712 16.99 -15.62 11.72
C ALA A 712 16.62 -15.31 13.19
N HIS A 713 15.63 -16.01 13.77
CA HIS A 713 15.24 -15.85 15.17
C HIS A 713 16.24 -16.59 16.09
N VAL A 714 17.39 -15.96 16.30
CA VAL A 714 18.54 -16.49 17.05
C VAL A 714 18.21 -16.88 18.49
N ALA A 715 17.22 -16.25 19.12
CA ALA A 715 16.79 -16.58 20.48
C ALA A 715 16.20 -18.00 20.58
N SER A 716 15.43 -18.46 19.58
CA SER A 716 14.92 -19.84 19.59
C SER A 716 16.03 -20.86 19.37
N MET A 717 17.05 -20.55 18.56
CA MET A 717 18.19 -21.46 18.35
C MET A 717 19.01 -21.64 19.63
N ASP A 718 19.29 -20.55 20.36
CA ASP A 718 19.96 -20.61 21.66
C ASP A 718 19.14 -21.46 22.66
N ASN A 719 17.81 -21.33 22.66
CA ASN A 719 16.92 -22.14 23.49
C ASN A 719 16.93 -23.64 23.09
N VAL A 720 16.94 -23.97 21.79
CA VAL A 720 17.09 -25.37 21.32
C VAL A 720 18.42 -25.95 21.79
N ALA A 721 19.52 -25.22 21.61
CA ALA A 721 20.84 -25.67 22.03
C ALA A 721 20.88 -25.92 23.55
N ARG A 722 20.34 -24.99 24.36
CA ARG A 722 20.24 -25.15 25.82
C ARG A 722 19.45 -26.40 26.21
N ILE A 723 18.34 -26.72 25.54
CA ILE A 723 17.60 -27.95 25.81
C ILE A 723 18.44 -29.19 25.50
N TYR A 724 19.17 -29.22 24.38
CA TYR A 724 20.07 -30.33 24.07
C TYR A 724 21.18 -30.49 25.11
N ILE A 725 21.74 -29.38 25.62
CA ILE A 725 22.70 -29.44 26.74
C ILE A 725 22.04 -30.04 27.98
N THR A 726 20.85 -29.59 28.37
CA THR A 726 20.13 -30.14 29.53
C THR A 726 19.80 -31.62 29.37
N LYS A 727 19.53 -32.07 28.15
CA LYS A 727 19.30 -33.49 27.81
C LYS A 727 20.59 -34.31 27.67
N ASN A 728 21.77 -33.70 27.87
CA ASN A 728 23.08 -34.34 27.68
C ASN A 728 23.29 -34.88 26.24
N GLU A 729 22.85 -34.11 25.23
CA GLU A 729 23.05 -34.40 23.80
C GLU A 729 24.03 -33.40 23.16
N PRO A 730 25.34 -33.45 23.49
CA PRO A 730 26.31 -32.39 23.17
C PRO A 730 26.57 -32.19 21.66
N GLU A 731 26.56 -33.26 20.86
CA GLU A 731 26.76 -33.15 19.40
C GLU A 731 25.62 -32.35 18.73
N LYS A 732 24.36 -32.62 19.11
CA LYS A 732 23.20 -31.87 18.56
C LYS A 732 23.20 -30.42 19.00
N ALA A 733 23.63 -30.13 20.23
CA ALA A 733 23.78 -28.76 20.70
C ALA A 733 24.88 -28.01 19.92
N LEU A 734 26.00 -28.68 19.65
CA LEU A 734 27.11 -28.14 18.88
C LEU A 734 26.70 -27.79 17.44
N ASP A 735 25.94 -28.66 16.77
CA ASP A 735 25.40 -28.42 15.43
C ASP A 735 24.56 -27.12 15.38
N VAL A 736 23.62 -26.98 16.32
CA VAL A 736 22.72 -25.82 16.38
C VAL A 736 23.48 -24.52 16.68
N LEU A 737 24.45 -24.54 17.60
CA LEU A 737 25.24 -23.35 17.93
C LEU A 737 26.17 -22.94 16.79
N ASN A 738 26.76 -23.90 16.07
CA ASN A 738 27.57 -23.61 14.89
C ASN A 738 26.71 -23.01 13.76
N GLU A 739 25.47 -23.49 13.58
CA GLU A 739 24.53 -22.88 12.65
C GLU A 739 24.14 -21.46 13.07
N LEU A 740 23.88 -21.23 14.36
CA LEU A 740 23.58 -19.91 14.92
C LEU A 740 24.72 -18.92 14.64
N GLN A 741 25.98 -19.32 14.85
CA GLN A 741 27.14 -18.47 14.55
C GLN A 741 27.28 -18.14 13.07
N LYS A 742 26.89 -19.05 12.16
CA LYS A 742 26.86 -18.76 10.71
C LYS A 742 25.79 -17.74 10.35
N ILE A 743 24.64 -17.76 11.04
CA ILE A 743 23.51 -16.86 10.80
C ILE A 743 23.77 -15.48 11.40
N ASN A 744 24.24 -15.43 12.65
CA ASN A 744 24.56 -14.18 13.34
C ASN A 744 25.85 -14.34 14.17
N PRO A 745 27.01 -13.99 13.60
CA PRO A 745 28.30 -14.11 14.29
C PRO A 745 28.40 -13.27 15.57
N ASN A 746 27.65 -12.18 15.66
CA ASN A 746 27.75 -11.21 16.75
C ASN A 746 26.75 -11.47 17.88
N TYR A 747 25.78 -12.37 17.69
CA TYR A 747 24.77 -12.65 18.72
C TYR A 747 25.41 -13.34 19.93
N GLN A 748 25.56 -12.60 21.02
CA GLN A 748 26.08 -13.12 22.30
C GLN A 748 27.43 -13.85 22.09
N ALA A 749 28.30 -13.31 21.23
CA ALA A 749 29.43 -14.02 20.64
C ALA A 749 30.32 -14.71 21.67
N ALA A 750 30.75 -13.99 22.72
CA ALA A 750 31.57 -14.55 23.80
C ALA A 750 30.88 -15.73 24.50
N ARG A 751 29.62 -15.54 24.93
CA ARG A 751 28.82 -16.59 25.59
C ARG A 751 28.61 -17.81 24.71
N ILE A 752 28.32 -17.63 23.42
CA ILE A 752 28.09 -18.75 22.49
C ILE A 752 29.40 -19.52 22.24
N GLN A 753 30.53 -18.82 22.03
CA GLN A 753 31.84 -19.47 21.90
C GLN A 753 32.20 -20.27 23.15
N ASN A 754 31.91 -19.74 24.35
CA ASN A 754 32.08 -20.46 25.61
C ASN A 754 31.21 -21.71 25.72
N MET A 755 29.94 -21.61 25.33
CA MET A 755 29.01 -22.75 25.33
C MET A 755 29.48 -23.85 24.37
N ILE A 756 29.98 -23.48 23.19
CA ILE A 756 30.63 -24.42 22.26
C ILE A 756 31.89 -25.03 22.89
N GLY A 757 32.76 -24.22 23.51
CA GLY A 757 33.96 -24.70 24.19
C GLY A 757 33.64 -25.71 25.30
N TYR A 758 32.59 -25.47 26.08
CA TYR A 758 32.10 -26.43 27.08
C TYR A 758 31.62 -27.75 26.45
N LEU A 759 30.94 -27.70 25.30
CA LEU A 759 30.51 -28.92 24.60
C LEU A 759 31.69 -29.69 24.00
N CYS A 760 32.66 -28.99 23.40
CA CYS A 760 33.92 -29.61 22.94
C CYS A 760 34.66 -30.28 24.10
N TRP A 761 34.64 -29.69 25.30
CA TRP A 761 35.19 -30.30 26.51
C TRP A 761 34.49 -31.61 26.87
N GLN A 762 33.15 -31.63 26.89
CA GLN A 762 32.37 -32.85 27.15
C GLN A 762 32.66 -33.95 26.13
N LEU A 763 32.98 -33.58 24.88
CA LEU A 763 33.34 -34.49 23.80
C LEU A 763 34.83 -34.86 23.77
N GLY A 764 35.65 -34.37 24.71
CA GLY A 764 37.10 -34.64 24.77
C GLY A 764 37.94 -33.91 23.71
N ARG A 765 37.37 -32.95 22.98
CA ARG A 765 38.02 -32.19 21.90
C ARG A 765 38.80 -30.98 22.44
N PHE A 766 39.81 -31.23 23.27
CA PHE A 766 40.50 -30.19 24.06
C PHE A 766 41.20 -29.11 23.23
N ASP A 767 41.68 -29.41 22.03
CA ASP A 767 42.28 -28.40 21.14
C ASP A 767 41.24 -27.40 20.63
N GLU A 768 40.03 -27.86 20.32
CA GLU A 768 38.93 -26.98 19.95
C GLU A 768 38.50 -26.10 21.14
N VAL A 769 38.53 -26.63 22.38
CA VAL A 769 38.23 -25.82 23.58
C VAL A 769 39.15 -24.61 23.68
N VAL A 770 40.47 -24.80 23.48
CA VAL A 770 41.44 -23.69 23.50
C VAL A 770 41.08 -22.64 22.47
N GLN A 771 40.80 -23.05 21.23
CA GLN A 771 40.46 -22.12 20.16
C GLN A 771 39.15 -21.37 20.45
N ARG A 772 38.14 -22.07 20.95
CA ARG A 772 36.82 -21.49 21.25
C ARG A 772 36.87 -20.51 22.41
N CYS A 773 37.63 -20.81 23.46
CA CYS A 773 37.84 -19.86 24.56
C CYS A 773 38.63 -18.62 24.10
N LYS A 774 39.63 -18.77 23.22
CA LYS A 774 40.33 -17.61 22.62
C LYS A 774 39.38 -16.72 21.82
N ASN A 775 38.55 -17.31 20.95
CA ASN A 775 37.54 -16.57 20.19
C ASN A 775 36.52 -15.88 21.13
N ALA A 776 36.17 -16.50 22.26
CA ALA A 776 35.31 -15.86 23.27
C ALA A 776 35.99 -14.63 23.88
N LEU A 777 37.30 -14.71 24.19
CA LEU A 777 38.10 -13.62 24.75
C LEU A 777 38.43 -12.52 23.73
N GLU A 778 38.43 -12.82 22.43
CA GLU A 778 38.47 -11.79 21.39
C GLU A 778 37.18 -10.96 21.35
N ALA A 779 36.04 -11.60 21.59
CA ALA A 779 34.74 -10.93 21.65
C ALA A 779 34.50 -10.18 22.97
N ASP A 780 34.93 -10.76 24.10
CA ASP A 780 34.93 -10.13 25.42
C ASP A 780 36.20 -10.53 26.21
N PRO A 781 37.22 -9.65 26.26
CA PRO A 781 38.47 -9.92 26.96
C PRO A 781 38.34 -10.16 28.47
N LYS A 782 37.20 -9.80 29.06
CA LYS A 782 36.91 -9.92 30.50
C LYS A 782 35.93 -11.07 30.82
N ASP A 783 35.59 -11.92 29.84
CA ASP A 783 34.71 -13.06 30.09
C ASP A 783 35.38 -14.07 31.04
N ILE A 784 34.91 -14.07 32.30
CA ILE A 784 35.44 -14.92 33.37
C ILE A 784 35.30 -16.41 33.03
N SER A 785 34.18 -16.80 32.42
CA SER A 785 33.93 -18.20 32.06
C SER A 785 34.93 -18.68 31.01
N ALA A 786 35.28 -17.83 30.04
CA ALA A 786 36.29 -18.13 29.02
C ALA A 786 37.69 -18.26 29.62
N LEU A 787 38.08 -17.34 30.51
CA LEU A 787 39.37 -17.37 31.20
C LEU A 787 39.51 -18.62 32.08
N GLU A 788 38.48 -18.95 32.85
CA GLU A 788 38.47 -20.15 33.70
C GLU A 788 38.53 -21.44 32.87
N ASN A 789 37.74 -21.54 31.80
CA ASN A 789 37.74 -22.71 30.92
C ASN A 789 39.09 -22.87 30.20
N LEU A 790 39.68 -21.76 29.75
CA LEU A 790 41.00 -21.76 29.12
C LEU A 790 42.12 -22.17 30.10
N GLY A 791 42.09 -21.65 31.33
CA GLY A 791 43.01 -22.07 32.39
C GLY A 791 42.86 -23.55 32.74
N THR A 792 41.62 -24.04 32.79
CA THR A 792 41.32 -25.45 33.11
C THR A 792 41.75 -26.41 32.00
N VAL A 793 41.64 -26.02 30.71
CA VAL A 793 42.14 -26.84 29.60
C VAL A 793 43.66 -26.85 29.51
N TYR A 794 44.32 -25.73 29.78
CA TYR A 794 45.78 -25.70 29.87
C TYR A 794 46.29 -26.58 31.01
N MET A 795 45.62 -26.59 32.17
CA MET A 795 45.90 -27.53 33.26
C MET A 795 45.83 -28.99 32.81
N LYS A 796 44.79 -29.38 32.07
CA LYS A 796 44.65 -30.75 31.57
C LYS A 796 45.69 -31.12 30.54
N LYS A 797 46.15 -30.16 29.73
CA LYS A 797 47.22 -30.34 28.74
C LYS A 797 48.64 -30.27 29.34
N GLY A 798 48.78 -30.04 30.65
CA GLY A 798 50.09 -29.89 31.32
C GLY A 798 50.77 -28.53 31.09
N MET A 799 50.05 -27.55 30.53
CA MET A 799 50.53 -26.20 30.23
C MET A 799 50.34 -25.28 31.45
N TYR A 800 51.05 -25.58 32.53
CA TYR A 800 50.82 -24.96 33.85
C TYR A 800 51.11 -23.45 33.89
N LYS A 801 52.06 -22.95 33.09
CA LYS A 801 52.41 -21.52 33.04
C LYS A 801 51.28 -20.71 32.39
N GLU A 802 50.78 -21.20 31.27
CA GLU A 802 49.67 -20.63 30.51
C GLU A 802 48.37 -20.68 31.32
N ALA A 803 48.15 -21.79 32.05
CA ALA A 803 47.03 -21.91 32.97
C ALA A 803 47.07 -20.86 34.09
N ALA A 804 48.23 -20.70 34.75
CA ALA A 804 48.40 -19.70 35.81
C ALA A 804 48.14 -18.28 35.31
N MET A 805 48.60 -17.96 34.09
CA MET A 805 48.35 -16.65 33.48
C MET A 805 46.85 -16.38 33.29
N GLN A 806 46.06 -17.37 32.86
CA GLN A 806 44.61 -17.15 32.69
C GLN A 806 43.88 -17.04 34.03
N PHE A 807 44.24 -17.85 35.04
CA PHE A 807 43.64 -17.72 36.37
C PHE A 807 44.04 -16.41 37.07
N GLN A 808 45.24 -15.88 36.81
CA GLN A 808 45.63 -14.55 37.28
C GLN A 808 44.74 -13.47 36.67
N ARG A 809 44.47 -13.54 35.36
CA ARG A 809 43.52 -12.64 34.67
C ARG A 809 42.10 -12.75 35.23
N VAL A 810 41.66 -13.93 35.68
CA VAL A 810 40.38 -14.06 36.41
C VAL A 810 40.40 -13.23 37.69
N LEU A 811 41.50 -13.26 38.46
CA LEU A 811 41.63 -12.46 39.68
C LEU A 811 41.81 -10.95 39.42
N GLU A 812 42.30 -10.56 38.24
CA GLU A 812 42.31 -9.15 37.83
C GLU A 812 40.90 -8.60 37.57
N VAL A 813 39.99 -9.45 37.06
CA VAL A 813 38.59 -9.10 36.81
C VAL A 813 37.73 -9.28 38.07
N GLU A 814 37.96 -10.36 38.82
CA GLU A 814 37.25 -10.74 40.04
C GLU A 814 38.25 -11.17 41.12
N PRO A 815 38.80 -10.21 41.92
CA PRO A 815 39.86 -10.47 42.90
C PRO A 815 39.55 -11.52 43.97
N GLY A 816 38.28 -11.87 44.16
CA GLY A 816 37.81 -12.85 45.14
C GLY A 816 37.38 -14.20 44.55
N ASN A 817 37.64 -14.47 43.25
CA ASN A 817 37.14 -15.69 42.62
C ASN A 817 37.75 -16.96 43.27
N PRO A 818 36.95 -17.80 43.94
CA PRO A 818 37.45 -18.92 44.74
C PRO A 818 38.05 -20.04 43.88
N LYS A 819 37.54 -20.21 42.66
CA LYS A 819 38.02 -21.24 41.72
C LYS A 819 39.41 -20.87 41.19
N ALA A 820 39.62 -19.61 40.79
CA ALA A 820 40.91 -19.14 40.33
C ALA A 820 42.00 -19.24 41.41
N MET A 821 41.71 -18.82 42.65
CA MET A 821 42.65 -18.97 43.78
C MET A 821 43.02 -20.43 44.04
N LYS A 822 42.02 -21.32 44.08
CA LYS A 822 42.25 -22.76 44.28
C LYS A 822 43.09 -23.37 43.16
N MET A 823 42.85 -22.99 41.91
CA MET A 823 43.61 -23.50 40.77
C MET A 823 45.05 -22.98 40.75
N LEU A 824 45.30 -21.72 41.11
CA LEU A 824 46.65 -21.17 41.26
C LEU A 824 47.44 -21.83 42.39
N GLN A 825 46.80 -22.10 43.52
CA GLN A 825 47.39 -22.89 44.61
C GLN A 825 47.76 -24.31 44.16
N ALA A 826 46.88 -24.96 43.39
CA ALA A 826 47.15 -26.29 42.83
C ALA A 826 48.30 -26.30 41.80
N ILE A 827 48.46 -25.23 41.01
CA ILE A 827 49.57 -25.08 40.06
C ILE A 827 50.90 -24.87 40.78
N THR A 828 50.89 -24.02 41.82
CA THR A 828 52.09 -23.71 42.61
C THR A 828 52.55 -24.89 43.45
N ALA A 829 51.63 -25.72 43.96
CA ALA A 829 51.94 -26.96 44.67
C ALA A 829 52.46 -28.10 43.78
N ARG A 830 52.36 -27.98 42.45
CA ARG A 830 52.89 -28.93 41.46
C ARG A 830 54.23 -28.51 40.85
N ARG A 831 54.69 -27.29 41.13
CA ARG A 831 56.06 -26.84 40.88
C ARG A 831 56.96 -27.33 42.00
#